data_AF-A0A560ZDB2-F1
#
_entry.id   AF-A0A560ZDB2-F1
#
_cell.length_a   1.000
_cell.length_b   1.000
_cell.length_c   1.000
_cell.angle_alpha   90.00
_cell.angle_beta   90.00
_cell.angle_gamma   90.00
#
_symmetry.space_group_name_H-M   'P 1'
#
loop_
_entity.id
_entity.type
_entity.pdbx_description
1 polymer ?
#
loop_
_entity_poly.entity_id
_entity_poly.type
_entity_poly.pdbx_seq_one_letter_code
_entity_poly.pdbx_strand_id
1 'polypeptide(L)'
;MYNMHMPGSSLLRKLTDQPFIQQHSVRLFLKPLVESFVNSDGSLFIRGDHWEPITDIANSQPSSAHTLKCLVEVAKRTGGLVSSTNKVEIAQWMKFHELNVPTHFDQNKNLLDFLTFNLPTPDDMGNYWSQLLTTEPGGAVMTSDQQAAMRSATAKLLPRGKKLLDKLHEDVLHNRLARWDQAAQSIKSLVSHPSSRMLARQYIDELGWYGANNNVDEPLNDADLEQLLVSAILLDLQSTSPTADPLGSFNLYSPDKVDWPHFLARQELEAYLTNNQRVSAAAAPLAVHLLLAHVAPEFLILQLPSTPLLGSIGWVTLSRTVALIESQALGASRLMTFDQVMEYAGFESIGPSQEKLSALAAIDPIINWAALNQVITREAWQKSGLEALQKATSAYQLYLEQLSQAASAFGAAPPSRKAFARQQLEKILPNCDHLESEVLTYAGTRWQGEHMSMLELHMSGDLVHQHWNDPAGDIFKKHPNLITELSQLTDDFEVPVRAYQQQLSKALVTNLKLALAQLDEDDQRELLRNQITFYTVRPTAAFETKAPVALNGRVGLEYFATVETQQAIDAATGHYGVVMCISNAGKTTCYELFSLHGKCLKNPQLADAIDSAALWNSPSRIDFSGDIKSQMSPAPVHLMPLDIRNYTHGSEPSHQTTSHVVLDKLGVLAAPTSTTSRMKGTYQRFHYPHFERIAQFIADHRPLATYAELKEVAAGETKYEKLTNVYEERSEFMLNLIIPFRSCIQDLASGERVRVAQGVFGCLMDAIAVVGGIVGAVSKIAAIMSRTVSSCSRVASTAKQLLILAIGTFNPLDGLNSYAAHGAKLFFKGGLRLNLVGIEVVAKARTQIHRLTKVADSYDVVRASNRADLAQGTWIAKDNSEAINLWASRSRNSTWHAINRFGRPWGEALNNFRSIGDIRLPRFDKQLPALYTGTVIDSALSTARLKIDRAITVLSHANHRTDVGKIVSLLLGESSIAAVNSVLMAQKSYYSAVSLRNFLLADQSVSQDMLAFDPEAFRAWQTAGSLQSEKQFISVFCADLNQRFVESDLNEGVIADDLIRMLLRAGTGILDLSVALPMPTSNAGAQQLDVAPLLNLASGHYPVAGEGVSGRFHDRTEALKNADSWAVLTSLLSQLDSDPMDFDGNVLQMNAALQASRQGGITRAVSISLNRI
;
A
#
# COMPACT_ATOMS: atom_id res chain seq x y z
N MET A 1 -7.82 -17.24 10.17
CA MET A 1 -8.33 -16.72 11.46
C MET A 1 -9.01 -17.79 12.29
N TYR A 2 -10.11 -18.40 11.81
CA TYR A 2 -10.85 -19.44 12.54
C TYR A 2 -9.94 -20.52 13.15
N ASN A 3 -9.05 -21.13 12.35
CA ASN A 3 -8.11 -22.17 12.80
C ASN A 3 -7.15 -21.72 13.94
N MET A 4 -6.98 -20.42 14.16
CA MET A 4 -6.16 -19.89 15.27
C MET A 4 -7.00 -19.41 16.45
N HIS A 5 -8.20 -18.91 16.19
CA HIS A 5 -9.09 -18.42 17.25
C HIS A 5 -9.77 -19.58 17.98
N MET A 6 -10.24 -20.60 17.27
CA MET A 6 -10.91 -21.77 17.84
C MET A 6 -10.09 -22.47 18.94
N PRO A 7 -8.77 -22.75 18.77
CA PRO A 7 -7.97 -23.37 19.82
C PRO A 7 -7.77 -22.48 21.05
N GLY A 8 -7.65 -21.16 20.84
CA GLY A 8 -7.64 -20.16 21.92
C GLY A 8 -9.00 -20.08 22.65
N SER A 9 -10.10 -20.13 21.91
CA SER A 9 -11.47 -20.14 22.44
C SER A 9 -11.71 -21.37 23.32
N SER A 10 -11.23 -22.54 22.90
CA SER A 10 -11.30 -23.76 23.71
C SER A 10 -10.46 -23.63 24.99
N LEU A 11 -9.27 -23.05 24.92
CA LEU A 11 -8.42 -22.82 26.09
C LEU A 11 -9.06 -21.81 27.07
N LEU A 12 -9.72 -20.78 26.55
CA LEU A 12 -10.46 -19.80 27.35
C LEU A 12 -11.66 -20.44 28.06
N ARG A 13 -12.40 -21.33 27.37
CA ARG A 13 -13.48 -22.11 28.01
C ARG A 13 -12.95 -22.96 29.16
N LYS A 14 -11.87 -23.72 28.94
CA LYS A 14 -11.20 -24.50 30.00
C LYS A 14 -10.80 -23.64 31.19
N LEU A 15 -10.29 -22.43 30.95
CA LEU A 15 -9.95 -21.48 32.02
C LEU A 15 -11.20 -21.04 32.78
N THR A 16 -12.25 -20.60 32.09
CA THR A 16 -13.48 -20.12 32.74
C THR A 16 -14.27 -21.22 33.43
N ASP A 17 -14.14 -22.47 32.99
CA ASP A 17 -14.77 -23.65 33.60
C ASP A 17 -14.09 -24.08 34.92
N GLN A 18 -12.97 -23.46 35.29
CA GLN A 18 -12.32 -23.73 36.57
C GLN A 18 -13.27 -23.44 37.75
N PRO A 19 -13.34 -24.32 38.76
CA PRO A 19 -14.34 -24.22 39.82
C PRO A 19 -14.37 -22.87 40.55
N PHE A 20 -13.23 -22.23 40.78
CA PHE A 20 -13.18 -20.95 41.47
C PHE A 20 -13.72 -19.79 40.62
N ILE A 21 -13.57 -19.83 39.30
CA ILE A 21 -14.13 -18.83 38.37
C ILE A 21 -15.64 -19.03 38.27
N GLN A 22 -16.11 -20.28 38.17
CA GLN A 22 -17.55 -20.59 38.17
C GLN A 22 -18.24 -20.23 39.49
N GLN A 23 -17.59 -20.48 40.63
CA GLN A 23 -18.10 -20.03 41.93
C GLN A 23 -18.15 -18.51 42.03
N HIS A 24 -17.17 -17.81 41.46
CA HIS A 24 -17.17 -16.35 41.42
C HIS A 24 -18.28 -15.81 40.51
N SER A 25 -18.49 -16.39 39.33
CA SER A 25 -19.52 -15.97 38.38
C SER A 25 -20.94 -16.10 38.95
N VAL A 26 -21.25 -17.19 39.68
CA VAL A 26 -22.55 -17.39 40.35
C VAL A 26 -22.82 -16.34 41.43
N ARG A 27 -21.77 -15.75 42.04
CA ARG A 27 -21.94 -14.67 43.02
C ARG A 27 -22.20 -13.31 42.37
N LEU A 28 -21.69 -13.11 41.15
CA LEU A 28 -21.79 -11.85 40.42
C LEU A 28 -23.10 -11.74 39.63
N PHE A 29 -23.53 -12.84 39.01
CA PHE A 29 -24.58 -12.81 37.98
C PHE A 29 -25.86 -13.51 38.40
N LEU A 30 -27.00 -12.96 37.97
CA LEU A 30 -28.31 -13.62 38.10
C LEU A 30 -28.53 -14.70 37.03
N LYS A 31 -27.78 -14.62 35.93
CA LYS A 31 -27.80 -15.57 34.81
C LYS A 31 -26.50 -16.36 34.76
N PRO A 32 -26.52 -17.60 34.25
CA PRO A 32 -25.29 -18.36 34.07
C PRO A 32 -24.32 -17.60 33.15
N LEU A 33 -23.02 -17.90 33.30
CA LEU A 33 -21.98 -17.42 32.42
C LEU A 33 -22.32 -17.74 30.96
N VAL A 34 -22.39 -16.71 30.12
CA VAL A 34 -22.75 -16.84 28.69
C VAL A 34 -21.53 -16.64 27.78
N GLU A 35 -20.65 -15.70 28.15
CA GLU A 35 -19.54 -15.30 27.30
C GLU A 35 -18.34 -14.85 28.14
N SER A 36 -17.15 -14.93 27.55
CA SER A 36 -15.91 -14.43 28.11
C SER A 36 -14.98 -14.04 26.96
N PHE A 37 -14.08 -13.09 27.22
CA PHE A 37 -13.01 -12.76 26.27
C PHE A 37 -11.74 -12.35 26.99
N VAL A 38 -10.62 -12.52 26.29
CA VAL A 38 -9.29 -12.04 26.67
C VAL A 38 -8.81 -11.07 25.60
N ASN A 39 -8.42 -9.88 26.03
CA ASN A 39 -7.78 -8.89 25.18
C ASN A 39 -6.26 -9.09 25.13
N SER A 40 -5.63 -8.59 24.07
CA SER A 40 -4.17 -8.59 23.91
C SER A 40 -3.41 -7.75 24.93
N ASP A 41 -4.10 -6.89 25.70
CA ASP A 41 -3.51 -6.08 26.78
C ASP A 41 -3.41 -6.82 28.11
N GLY A 42 -3.98 -8.03 28.23
CA GLY A 42 -3.97 -8.81 29.46
C GLY A 42 -5.31 -8.91 30.18
N SER A 43 -6.30 -8.11 29.79
CA SER A 43 -7.58 -8.08 30.47
C SER A 43 -8.47 -9.28 30.12
N LEU A 44 -9.03 -9.91 31.15
CA LEU A 44 -9.99 -11.02 31.06
C LEU A 44 -11.34 -10.56 31.59
N PHE A 45 -12.38 -10.73 30.77
CA PHE A 45 -13.76 -10.41 31.12
C PHE A 45 -14.65 -11.63 31.02
N ILE A 46 -15.64 -11.70 31.90
CA ILE A 46 -16.73 -12.67 31.87
C ILE A 46 -18.08 -11.96 31.83
N ARG A 47 -19.10 -12.62 31.28
CA ARG A 47 -20.45 -12.08 31.14
C ARG A 47 -21.52 -13.07 31.57
N GLY A 48 -22.37 -12.65 32.50
CA GLY A 48 -23.70 -13.21 32.72
C GLY A 48 -24.75 -12.27 32.15
N ASP A 49 -25.37 -11.47 33.01
CA ASP A 49 -26.30 -10.39 32.63
C ASP A 49 -25.60 -9.07 32.25
N HIS A 50 -24.39 -8.82 32.77
CA HIS A 50 -23.49 -7.71 32.44
C HIS A 50 -22.03 -8.19 32.33
N TRP A 51 -21.11 -7.32 31.89
CA TRP A 51 -19.68 -7.64 31.77
C TRP A 51 -18.93 -7.31 33.06
N GLU A 52 -18.08 -8.22 33.53
CA GLU A 52 -17.25 -8.04 34.72
C GLU A 52 -15.77 -8.40 34.44
N PRO A 53 -14.79 -7.55 34.82
CA PRO A 53 -13.37 -7.88 34.75
C PRO A 53 -12.97 -8.85 35.86
N ILE A 54 -12.27 -9.94 35.52
CA ILE A 54 -11.82 -10.96 36.49
C ILE A 54 -10.31 -11.25 36.40
N THR A 55 -9.54 -10.35 35.79
CA THR A 55 -8.10 -10.50 35.57
C THR A 55 -7.34 -10.84 36.85
N ASP A 56 -7.59 -10.12 37.95
CA ASP A 56 -6.90 -10.33 39.22
C ASP A 56 -7.24 -11.70 39.85
N ILE A 57 -8.47 -12.15 39.67
CA ILE A 57 -8.94 -13.45 40.16
C ILE A 57 -8.26 -14.59 39.40
N ALA A 58 -8.18 -14.48 38.07
CA ALA A 58 -7.43 -15.43 37.26
C ALA A 58 -5.93 -15.43 37.60
N ASN A 59 -5.35 -14.28 37.93
CA ASN A 59 -3.94 -14.17 38.32
C ASN A 59 -3.64 -14.65 39.75
N SER A 60 -4.65 -14.85 40.59
CA SER A 60 -4.47 -15.36 41.96
C SER A 60 -3.96 -16.81 42.03
N GLN A 61 -4.11 -17.57 40.94
CA GLN A 61 -3.65 -18.96 40.82
C GLN A 61 -2.54 -19.05 39.74
N PRO A 62 -1.36 -19.64 40.04
CA PRO A 62 -0.24 -19.69 39.09
C PRO A 62 -0.57 -20.38 37.75
N SER A 63 -1.35 -21.47 37.76
CA SER A 63 -1.75 -22.21 36.56
C SER A 63 -2.71 -21.41 35.67
N SER A 64 -3.65 -20.69 36.28
CA SER A 64 -4.61 -19.82 35.61
C SER A 64 -3.92 -18.57 35.05
N ALA A 65 -2.96 -17.99 35.78
CA ALA A 65 -2.12 -16.88 35.32
C ALA A 65 -1.29 -17.27 34.08
N HIS A 66 -0.71 -18.47 34.07
CA HIS A 66 0.02 -19.00 32.91
C HIS A 66 -0.90 -19.18 31.70
N THR A 67 -2.09 -19.72 31.91
CA THR A 67 -3.10 -19.91 30.85
C THR A 67 -3.57 -18.58 30.29
N LEU A 68 -3.83 -17.58 31.15
CA LEU A 68 -4.19 -16.23 30.74
C LEU A 68 -3.06 -15.59 29.91
N LYS A 69 -1.80 -15.71 30.33
CA LYS A 69 -0.65 -15.24 29.54
C LYS A 69 -0.60 -15.88 28.15
N CYS A 70 -0.89 -17.19 28.05
CA CYS A 70 -0.99 -17.88 26.76
C CYS A 70 -2.11 -17.28 25.89
N LEU A 71 -3.31 -17.11 26.45
CA LEU A 71 -4.46 -16.51 25.76
C LEU A 71 -4.19 -15.09 25.28
N VAL A 72 -3.43 -14.30 26.03
CA VAL A 72 -3.00 -12.94 25.63
C VAL A 72 -2.10 -12.99 24.40
N GLU A 73 -1.13 -13.92 24.35
CA GLU A 73 -0.30 -14.11 23.17
C GLU A 73 -1.12 -14.60 21.96
N VAL A 74 -2.11 -15.49 22.19
CA VAL A 74 -3.05 -15.90 21.13
C VAL A 74 -3.90 -14.71 20.66
N ALA A 75 -4.38 -13.85 21.57
CA ALA A 75 -5.13 -12.63 21.26
C ALA A 75 -4.32 -11.69 20.37
N LYS A 76 -3.03 -11.46 20.68
CA LYS A 76 -2.10 -10.68 19.83
C LYS A 76 -2.01 -11.23 18.41
N ARG A 77 -2.05 -12.56 18.23
CA ARG A 77 -2.00 -13.22 16.91
C ARG A 77 -3.34 -13.28 16.19
N THR A 78 -4.46 -13.15 16.91
CA THR A 78 -5.83 -13.28 16.39
C THR A 78 -6.56 -11.93 16.25
N GLY A 79 -5.83 -10.81 16.14
CA GLY A 79 -6.44 -9.50 15.89
C GLY A 79 -6.83 -8.73 17.14
N GLY A 80 -6.31 -9.11 18.31
CA GLY A 80 -6.41 -8.38 19.57
C GLY A 80 -7.33 -9.00 20.62
N LEU A 81 -8.06 -10.07 20.27
CA LEU A 81 -9.09 -10.65 21.14
C LEU A 81 -9.24 -12.16 20.93
N VAL A 82 -9.46 -12.90 22.02
CA VAL A 82 -9.96 -14.29 22.00
C VAL A 82 -11.28 -14.32 22.76
N SER A 83 -12.35 -14.82 22.14
CA SER A 83 -13.67 -14.98 22.77
C SER A 83 -13.94 -16.46 23.02
N SER A 84 -14.67 -16.79 24.08
CA SER A 84 -15.19 -18.14 24.31
C SER A 84 -16.29 -18.53 23.33
N THR A 85 -16.80 -17.56 22.55
CA THR A 85 -17.64 -17.82 21.38
C THR A 85 -16.78 -17.84 20.11
N ASN A 86 -17.19 -18.59 19.09
CA ASN A 86 -16.54 -18.55 17.77
C ASN A 86 -16.92 -17.28 16.97
N LYS A 87 -17.39 -16.22 17.62
CA LYS A 87 -17.72 -14.94 16.98
C LYS A 87 -16.47 -14.06 16.91
N VAL A 88 -16.37 -13.32 15.82
CA VAL A 88 -15.25 -12.42 15.53
C VAL A 88 -15.82 -11.04 15.21
N GLU A 89 -15.24 -10.01 15.82
CA GLU A 89 -15.59 -8.63 15.49
C GLU A 89 -14.95 -8.21 14.15
N ILE A 90 -15.61 -7.30 13.42
CA ILE A 90 -15.06 -6.75 12.17
C ILE A 90 -13.70 -6.08 12.41
N ALA A 91 -13.55 -5.31 13.51
CA ALA A 91 -12.28 -4.69 13.87
C ALA A 91 -11.19 -5.72 14.16
N GLN A 92 -11.54 -6.84 14.81
CA GLN A 92 -10.62 -7.95 15.05
C GLN A 92 -10.20 -8.62 13.74
N TRP A 93 -11.15 -8.85 12.82
CA TRP A 93 -10.87 -9.38 11.49
C TRP A 93 -9.93 -8.45 10.70
N MET A 94 -10.19 -7.13 10.71
CA MET A 94 -9.33 -6.13 10.07
C MET A 94 -7.90 -6.16 10.64
N LYS A 95 -7.75 -6.13 11.97
CA LYS A 95 -6.43 -6.25 12.63
C LYS A 95 -5.74 -7.58 12.31
N PHE A 96 -6.49 -8.68 12.28
CA PHE A 96 -5.97 -9.99 11.86
C PHE A 96 -5.45 -9.96 10.43
N HIS A 97 -6.08 -9.21 9.55
CA HIS A 97 -5.63 -9.00 8.18
C HIS A 97 -4.69 -7.81 7.99
N GLU A 98 -4.19 -7.18 9.07
CA GLU A 98 -3.30 -6.00 9.02
C GLU A 98 -3.88 -4.83 8.22
N LEU A 99 -5.19 -4.64 8.35
CA LEU A 99 -5.91 -3.49 7.85
C LEU A 99 -6.01 -2.41 8.93
N ASN A 100 -5.94 -1.16 8.49
CA ASN A 100 -6.23 0.00 9.32
C ASN A 100 -7.71 -0.06 9.70
N VAL A 101 -8.00 -0.09 11.01
CA VAL A 101 -9.37 -0.05 11.51
C VAL A 101 -9.88 1.39 11.39
N PRO A 102 -10.91 1.65 10.58
CA PRO A 102 -11.42 3.00 10.42
C PRO A 102 -12.01 3.55 11.73
N THR A 103 -11.62 4.77 12.10
CA THR A 103 -12.14 5.46 13.30
C THR A 103 -13.12 6.59 12.96
N HIS A 104 -13.23 6.98 11.69
CA HIS A 104 -14.11 8.06 11.22
C HIS A 104 -14.78 7.67 9.90
N PHE A 105 -15.85 8.40 9.53
CA PHE A 105 -16.59 8.19 8.28
C PHE A 105 -15.65 8.16 7.06
N ASP A 106 -14.63 9.03 7.06
CA ASP A 106 -13.81 9.16 5.87
C ASP A 106 -12.93 7.95 5.56
N GLN A 107 -12.34 7.37 6.61
CA GLN A 107 -11.53 6.16 6.51
C GLN A 107 -12.41 4.95 6.13
N ASN A 108 -13.63 4.89 6.66
CA ASN A 108 -14.60 3.84 6.31
C ASN A 108 -14.95 3.90 4.82
N LYS A 109 -15.25 5.09 4.32
CA LYS A 109 -15.57 5.26 2.90
C LYS A 109 -14.36 4.97 2.01
N ASN A 110 -13.14 5.41 2.36
CA ASN A 110 -11.94 5.06 1.61
C ASN A 110 -11.75 3.53 1.50
N LEU A 111 -11.91 2.83 2.63
CA LEU A 111 -11.82 1.37 2.66
C LEU A 111 -12.90 0.72 1.77
N LEU A 112 -14.15 1.18 1.86
CA LEU A 112 -15.24 0.65 1.04
C LEU A 112 -15.02 0.92 -0.45
N ASP A 113 -14.66 2.15 -0.82
CA ASP A 113 -14.41 2.54 -2.20
C ASP A 113 -13.22 1.72 -2.76
N PHE A 114 -12.16 1.49 -1.98
CA PHE A 114 -11.05 0.62 -2.37
C PHE A 114 -11.47 -0.84 -2.57
N LEU A 115 -12.23 -1.41 -1.64
CA LEU A 115 -12.67 -2.82 -1.71
C LEU A 115 -13.69 -3.07 -2.83
N THR A 116 -14.42 -2.04 -3.24
CA THR A 116 -15.44 -2.10 -4.30
C THR A 116 -14.92 -1.61 -5.65
N PHE A 117 -13.70 -1.08 -5.72
CA PHE A 117 -13.08 -0.64 -6.96
C PHE A 117 -12.93 -1.83 -7.91
N ASN A 118 -13.52 -1.71 -9.10
CA ASN A 118 -13.49 -2.77 -10.10
C ASN A 118 -12.18 -2.69 -10.89
N LEU A 119 -11.19 -3.48 -10.49
CA LEU A 119 -9.96 -3.63 -11.26
C LEU A 119 -10.21 -4.56 -12.46
N PRO A 120 -10.00 -4.10 -13.72
CA PRO A 120 -10.19 -4.95 -14.89
C PRO A 120 -9.33 -6.20 -14.82
N THR A 121 -9.91 -7.36 -15.14
CA THR A 121 -9.16 -8.61 -15.26
C THR A 121 -8.65 -8.73 -16.70
N PRO A 122 -7.32 -8.80 -16.91
CA PRO A 122 -6.76 -9.06 -18.22
C PRO A 122 -7.21 -10.40 -18.81
N ASP A 123 -7.09 -10.55 -20.12
CA ASP A 123 -7.30 -11.84 -20.77
C ASP A 123 -6.05 -12.74 -20.68
N ASP A 124 -6.07 -13.89 -21.37
CA ASP A 124 -4.93 -14.81 -21.42
C ASP A 124 -3.65 -14.18 -22.03
N MET A 125 -3.74 -12.96 -22.59
CA MET A 125 -2.61 -12.17 -23.11
C MET A 125 -2.27 -10.95 -22.24
N GLY A 126 -2.81 -10.89 -21.01
CA GLY A 126 -2.54 -9.87 -20.01
C GLY A 126 -1.06 -9.69 -19.65
N ASN A 127 -0.27 -10.76 -19.67
CA ASN A 127 1.18 -10.69 -19.45
C ASN A 127 1.98 -11.28 -20.63
N TYR A 128 2.33 -10.43 -21.60
CA TYR A 128 3.14 -10.80 -22.77
C TYR A 128 4.51 -11.39 -22.41
N TRP A 129 5.07 -10.98 -21.28
CA TRP A 129 6.43 -11.32 -20.86
C TRP A 129 6.49 -12.55 -19.95
N SER A 130 5.37 -13.24 -19.72
CA SER A 130 5.26 -14.30 -18.69
C SER A 130 6.21 -15.49 -18.85
N GLN A 131 6.68 -15.80 -20.07
CA GLN A 131 7.70 -16.85 -20.28
C GLN A 131 9.14 -16.31 -20.26
N LEU A 132 9.34 -15.00 -20.24
CA LEU A 132 10.66 -14.36 -20.20
C LEU A 132 10.99 -13.79 -18.81
N LEU A 133 9.96 -13.43 -18.04
CA LEU A 133 10.04 -12.81 -16.72
C LEU A 133 8.88 -13.29 -15.85
N THR A 134 9.16 -13.59 -14.58
CA THR A 134 8.14 -14.03 -13.62
C THR A 134 8.37 -13.39 -12.27
N THR A 135 7.30 -12.96 -11.61
CA THR A 135 7.36 -12.40 -10.25
C THR A 135 6.85 -13.39 -9.21
N GLU A 136 6.42 -14.58 -9.65
CA GLU A 136 5.86 -15.63 -8.80
C GLU A 136 6.95 -16.56 -8.27
N PRO A 137 6.96 -16.86 -6.95
CA PRO A 137 7.79 -17.92 -6.40
C PRO A 137 7.50 -19.25 -7.10
N GLY A 138 8.55 -19.95 -7.58
CA GLY A 138 8.40 -21.24 -8.26
C GLY A 138 7.95 -21.17 -9.73
N GLY A 139 7.67 -19.97 -10.26
CA GLY A 139 7.38 -19.78 -11.69
C GLY A 139 8.63 -20.03 -12.56
N ALA A 140 8.45 -20.78 -13.64
CA ALA A 140 9.51 -21.02 -14.61
C ALA A 140 9.52 -19.95 -15.72
N VAL A 141 10.69 -19.64 -16.25
CA VAL A 141 10.89 -18.79 -17.44
C VAL A 141 11.95 -19.42 -18.34
N MET A 142 12.03 -18.96 -19.58
CA MET A 142 12.99 -19.47 -20.55
C MET A 142 14.43 -19.18 -20.13
N THR A 143 15.25 -20.23 -20.04
CA THR A 143 16.69 -20.10 -19.81
C THR A 143 17.39 -19.41 -20.99
N SER A 144 18.61 -18.92 -20.79
CA SER A 144 19.42 -18.32 -21.88
C SER A 144 19.57 -19.26 -23.08
N ASP A 145 19.72 -20.57 -22.83
CA ASP A 145 19.86 -21.59 -23.87
C ASP A 145 18.54 -21.80 -24.63
N GLN A 146 17.42 -21.85 -23.91
CA GLN A 146 16.09 -21.93 -24.52
C GLN A 146 15.78 -20.68 -25.36
N GLN A 147 16.18 -19.49 -24.90
CA GLN A 147 16.06 -18.26 -25.68
C GLN A 147 16.96 -18.29 -26.94
N ALA A 148 18.16 -18.84 -26.85
CA ALA A 148 19.05 -19.01 -28.01
C ALA A 148 18.49 -20.03 -29.02
N ALA A 149 17.95 -21.15 -28.54
CA ALA A 149 17.28 -22.15 -29.36
C ALA A 149 16.06 -21.57 -30.09
N MET A 150 15.24 -20.77 -29.38
CA MET A 150 14.10 -20.05 -29.97
C MET A 150 14.52 -19.09 -31.09
N ARG A 151 15.63 -18.36 -30.92
CA ARG A 151 16.18 -17.50 -31.98
C ARG A 151 16.67 -18.31 -33.18
N SER A 152 17.29 -19.47 -32.95
CA SER A 152 17.70 -20.39 -34.01
C SER A 152 16.51 -20.93 -34.79
N ALA A 153 15.46 -21.39 -34.10
CA ALA A 153 14.20 -21.82 -34.70
C ALA A 153 13.56 -20.70 -35.54
N THR A 154 13.56 -19.47 -35.01
CA THR A 154 13.10 -18.28 -35.75
C THR A 154 13.87 -18.09 -37.06
N ALA A 155 15.21 -18.15 -37.02
CA ALA A 155 16.03 -18.01 -38.23
C ALA A 155 15.82 -19.14 -39.27
N LYS A 156 15.41 -20.33 -38.82
CA LYS A 156 15.14 -21.49 -39.68
C LYS A 156 13.74 -21.43 -40.31
N LEU A 157 12.73 -21.03 -39.54
CA LEU A 157 11.32 -21.02 -39.96
C LEU A 157 10.95 -19.80 -40.81
N LEU A 158 11.70 -18.69 -40.69
CA LEU A 158 11.45 -17.46 -41.45
C LEU A 158 12.36 -17.31 -42.68
N PRO A 159 11.90 -16.61 -43.73
CA PRO A 159 12.76 -16.20 -44.83
C PRO A 159 13.95 -15.37 -44.34
N ARG A 160 15.12 -15.50 -44.99
CA ARG A 160 16.34 -14.76 -44.63
C ARG A 160 16.08 -13.26 -44.53
N GLY A 161 16.43 -12.68 -43.38
CA GLY A 161 16.30 -11.24 -43.12
C GLY A 161 14.89 -10.76 -42.78
N LYS A 162 13.87 -11.63 -42.79
CA LYS A 162 12.50 -11.28 -42.44
C LYS A 162 12.26 -11.45 -40.94
N LYS A 163 11.69 -10.42 -40.31
CA LYS A 163 11.34 -10.43 -38.88
C LYS A 163 10.01 -11.14 -38.63
N LEU A 164 9.88 -11.79 -37.48
CA LEU A 164 8.71 -12.61 -37.14
C LEU A 164 7.43 -11.76 -37.10
N LEU A 165 7.47 -10.62 -36.42
CA LEU A 165 6.32 -9.73 -36.33
C LEU A 165 5.88 -9.20 -37.70
N ASP A 166 6.83 -8.85 -38.57
CA ASP A 166 6.55 -8.39 -39.93
C ASP A 166 5.91 -9.50 -40.78
N LYS A 167 6.38 -10.75 -40.66
CA LYS A 167 5.77 -11.90 -41.34
C LYS A 167 4.31 -12.11 -40.92
N LEU A 168 4.05 -12.13 -39.61
CA LEU A 168 2.70 -12.34 -39.10
C LEU A 168 1.77 -11.16 -39.45
N HIS A 169 2.30 -9.94 -39.42
CA HIS A 169 1.58 -8.74 -39.81
C HIS A 169 1.21 -8.75 -41.31
N GLU A 170 2.12 -9.18 -42.19
CA GLU A 170 1.86 -9.35 -43.61
C GLU A 170 0.80 -10.42 -43.88
N ASP A 171 0.91 -11.57 -43.22
CA ASP A 171 0.01 -12.71 -43.44
C ASP A 171 -1.42 -12.44 -42.97
N VAL A 172 -1.58 -11.77 -41.82
CA VAL A 172 -2.88 -11.61 -41.15
C VAL A 172 -3.50 -10.25 -41.39
N LEU A 173 -2.68 -9.18 -41.38
CA LEU A 173 -3.15 -7.79 -41.49
C LEU A 173 -2.85 -7.16 -42.86
N HIS A 174 -2.31 -7.94 -43.81
CA HIS A 174 -2.03 -7.51 -45.18
C HIS A 174 -1.22 -6.20 -45.27
N ASN A 175 -0.27 -6.01 -44.36
CA ASN A 175 0.56 -4.81 -44.26
C ASN A 175 -0.22 -3.48 -44.08
N ARG A 176 -1.46 -3.55 -43.58
CA ARG A 176 -2.21 -2.35 -43.19
C ARG A 176 -1.48 -1.65 -42.03
N LEU A 177 -1.34 -0.32 -42.09
CA LEU A 177 -0.69 0.45 -41.02
C LEU A 177 -1.35 0.15 -39.67
N ALA A 178 -0.60 -0.44 -38.74
CA ALA A 178 -1.09 -0.69 -37.39
C ALA A 178 -1.38 0.63 -36.69
N ARG A 179 -2.45 0.65 -35.89
CA ARG A 179 -2.77 1.79 -35.04
C ARG A 179 -2.45 1.48 -33.60
N TRP A 180 -1.85 2.45 -32.93
CA TRP A 180 -1.49 2.35 -31.52
C TRP A 180 -2.68 2.08 -30.60
N ASP A 181 -3.79 2.81 -30.78
CA ASP A 181 -4.99 2.69 -29.96
C ASP A 181 -5.70 1.34 -30.12
N GLN A 182 -5.29 0.53 -31.10
CA GLN A 182 -5.81 -0.81 -31.37
C GLN A 182 -4.71 -1.88 -31.30
N ALA A 183 -3.51 -1.55 -30.80
CA ALA A 183 -2.36 -2.43 -30.85
C ALA A 183 -2.59 -3.73 -30.09
N ALA A 184 -3.16 -3.68 -28.88
CA ALA A 184 -3.48 -4.89 -28.10
C ALA A 184 -4.44 -5.83 -28.84
N GLN A 185 -5.54 -5.28 -29.37
CA GLN A 185 -6.51 -6.06 -30.14
C GLN A 185 -5.89 -6.64 -31.43
N SER A 186 -5.02 -5.89 -32.09
CA SER A 186 -4.31 -6.32 -33.30
C SER A 186 -3.32 -7.43 -32.99
N ILE A 187 -2.56 -7.33 -31.89
CA ILE A 187 -1.65 -8.39 -31.41
C ILE A 187 -2.43 -9.66 -31.13
N LYS A 188 -3.54 -9.58 -30.37
CA LYS A 188 -4.39 -10.73 -30.09
C LYS A 188 -4.93 -11.38 -31.37
N SER A 189 -5.45 -10.58 -32.29
CA SER A 189 -5.95 -11.07 -33.58
C SER A 189 -4.86 -11.73 -34.42
N LEU A 190 -3.64 -11.18 -34.36
CA LEU A 190 -2.46 -11.69 -35.07
C LEU A 190 -2.02 -13.05 -34.52
N VAL A 191 -1.89 -13.23 -33.20
CA VAL A 191 -1.41 -14.50 -32.63
C VAL A 191 -2.46 -15.60 -32.59
N SER A 192 -3.74 -15.23 -32.47
CA SER A 192 -4.86 -16.19 -32.47
C SER A 192 -5.26 -16.66 -33.87
N HIS A 193 -4.74 -16.05 -34.93
CA HIS A 193 -5.04 -16.45 -36.30
C HIS A 193 -4.58 -17.90 -36.58
N PRO A 194 -5.35 -18.72 -37.33
CA PRO A 194 -5.02 -20.13 -37.59
C PRO A 194 -3.61 -20.34 -38.17
N SER A 195 -3.16 -19.48 -39.10
CA SER A 195 -1.80 -19.58 -39.66
C SER A 195 -0.71 -19.31 -38.63
N SER A 196 -0.93 -18.36 -37.72
CA SER A 196 -0.03 -18.08 -36.61
C SER A 196 0.06 -19.27 -35.66
N ARG A 197 -1.08 -19.85 -35.26
CA ARG A 197 -1.09 -21.06 -34.42
C ARG A 197 -0.42 -22.26 -35.08
N MET A 198 -0.51 -22.40 -36.41
CA MET A 198 0.26 -23.41 -37.15
C MET A 198 1.77 -23.14 -37.06
N LEU A 199 2.21 -21.89 -37.21
CA LEU A 199 3.61 -21.52 -37.02
C LEU A 199 4.08 -21.81 -35.58
N ALA A 200 3.26 -21.51 -34.57
CA ALA A 200 3.56 -21.83 -33.17
C ALA A 200 3.79 -23.33 -32.95
N ARG A 201 3.00 -24.19 -33.61
CA ARG A 201 3.20 -25.66 -33.57
C ARG A 201 4.52 -26.05 -34.21
N GLN A 202 4.90 -25.44 -35.33
CA GLN A 202 6.21 -25.68 -35.96
C GLN A 202 7.38 -25.27 -35.03
N TYR A 203 7.22 -24.21 -34.25
CA TYR A 203 8.19 -23.86 -33.20
C TYR A 203 8.30 -24.96 -32.14
N ILE A 204 7.17 -25.48 -31.64
CA ILE A 204 7.17 -26.57 -30.65
C ILE A 204 7.86 -27.82 -31.20
N ASP A 205 7.56 -28.19 -32.45
CA ASP A 205 8.16 -29.35 -33.11
C ASP A 205 9.67 -29.19 -33.30
N GLU A 206 10.13 -28.01 -33.75
CA GLU A 206 11.56 -27.72 -33.94
C GLU A 206 12.33 -27.71 -32.62
N LEU A 207 11.72 -27.21 -31.55
CA LEU A 207 12.33 -27.12 -30.23
C LEU A 207 12.24 -28.43 -29.44
N GLY A 208 11.38 -29.37 -29.85
CA GLY A 208 11.11 -30.60 -29.10
C GLY A 208 10.46 -30.33 -27.73
N TRP A 209 9.60 -29.31 -27.65
CA TRP A 209 8.93 -28.91 -26.41
C TRP A 209 7.64 -29.71 -26.17
N TYR A 210 7.04 -29.54 -24.99
CA TYR A 210 5.77 -30.17 -24.62
C TYR A 210 4.73 -30.05 -25.75
N GLY A 211 4.20 -31.19 -26.22
CA GLY A 211 3.25 -31.28 -27.33
C GLY A 211 3.87 -31.44 -28.72
N ALA A 212 5.21 -31.56 -28.84
CA ALA A 212 5.89 -31.80 -30.10
C ALA A 212 5.46 -33.11 -30.77
N ASN A 213 5.50 -33.12 -32.10
CA ASN A 213 5.12 -34.24 -32.97
C ASN A 213 3.68 -34.73 -32.78
N ASN A 214 2.76 -33.84 -32.37
CA ASN A 214 1.36 -34.16 -32.05
C ASN A 214 1.21 -35.30 -31.04
N ASN A 215 2.03 -35.29 -29.99
CA ASN A 215 1.95 -36.26 -28.91
C ASN A 215 0.59 -36.18 -28.18
N VAL A 216 -0.21 -37.26 -28.26
CA VAL A 216 -1.56 -37.34 -27.68
C VAL A 216 -1.56 -37.24 -26.15
N ASP A 217 -0.44 -37.63 -25.52
CA ASP A 217 -0.25 -37.56 -24.07
C ASP A 217 0.14 -36.16 -23.57
N GLU A 218 0.39 -35.22 -24.49
CA GLU A 218 0.82 -33.84 -24.22
C GLU A 218 -0.07 -32.82 -24.97
N PRO A 219 -1.33 -32.62 -24.55
CA PRO A 219 -2.27 -31.76 -25.26
C PRO A 219 -1.88 -30.28 -25.21
N LEU A 220 -1.90 -29.61 -26.36
CA LEU A 220 -1.65 -28.18 -26.50
C LEU A 220 -2.93 -27.35 -26.37
N ASN A 221 -2.85 -26.23 -25.66
CA ASN A 221 -3.91 -25.22 -25.60
C ASN A 221 -3.58 -24.05 -26.54
N ASP A 222 -4.61 -23.46 -27.16
CA ASP A 222 -4.44 -22.31 -28.06
C ASP A 222 -3.77 -21.11 -27.37
N ALA A 223 -4.12 -20.83 -26.12
CA ALA A 223 -3.51 -19.73 -25.36
C ALA A 223 -2.02 -19.94 -25.11
N ASP A 224 -1.57 -21.20 -24.99
CA ASP A 224 -0.15 -21.52 -24.78
C ASP A 224 0.65 -21.32 -26.09
N LEU A 225 0.04 -21.63 -27.25
CA LEU A 225 0.61 -21.34 -28.58
C LEU A 225 0.72 -19.84 -28.84
N GLU A 226 -0.31 -19.08 -28.46
CA GLU A 226 -0.35 -17.62 -28.59
C GLU A 226 0.74 -16.96 -27.71
N GLN A 227 0.87 -17.40 -26.46
CA GLN A 227 1.92 -16.93 -25.55
C GLN A 227 3.32 -17.25 -26.07
N LEU A 228 3.54 -18.45 -26.61
CA LEU A 228 4.81 -18.86 -27.21
C LEU A 228 5.23 -17.92 -28.36
N LEU A 229 4.29 -17.59 -29.26
CA LEU A 229 4.55 -16.67 -30.36
C LEU A 229 4.90 -15.26 -29.89
N VAL A 230 4.18 -14.73 -28.89
CA VAL A 230 4.52 -13.42 -28.34
C VAL A 230 5.91 -13.41 -27.72
N SER A 231 6.29 -14.48 -27.02
CA SER A 231 7.65 -14.62 -26.49
C SER A 231 8.71 -14.73 -27.59
N ALA A 232 8.43 -15.43 -28.69
CA ALA A 232 9.30 -15.47 -29.86
C ALA A 232 9.44 -14.09 -30.53
N ILE A 233 8.34 -13.33 -30.67
CA ILE A 233 8.36 -11.96 -31.21
C ILE A 233 9.22 -11.05 -30.33
N LEU A 234 9.02 -11.09 -29.01
CA LEU A 234 9.81 -10.29 -28.06
C LEU A 234 11.31 -10.62 -28.15
N LEU A 235 11.67 -11.89 -28.31
CA LEU A 235 13.07 -12.31 -28.47
C LEU A 235 13.70 -11.88 -29.80
N ASP A 236 12.93 -11.82 -30.90
CA ASP A 236 13.38 -11.33 -32.22
C ASP A 236 13.50 -9.80 -32.29
N LEU A 237 12.74 -9.08 -31.46
CA LEU A 237 12.84 -7.62 -31.28
C LEU A 237 14.04 -7.17 -30.42
N GLN A 238 14.53 -8.06 -29.55
CA GLN A 238 15.64 -7.79 -28.64
C GLN A 238 17.01 -8.03 -29.28
N SER A 239 18.06 -7.41 -28.72
CA SER A 239 19.43 -7.77 -29.08
C SER A 239 19.83 -9.11 -28.46
N THR A 240 20.86 -9.76 -29.02
CA THR A 240 21.33 -11.09 -28.59
C THR A 240 22.08 -11.09 -27.25
N SER A 241 22.34 -9.93 -26.63
CA SER A 241 23.03 -9.87 -25.35
C SER A 241 22.03 -10.04 -24.18
N PRO A 242 22.21 -11.04 -23.31
CA PRO A 242 21.30 -11.30 -22.18
C PRO A 242 21.27 -10.19 -21.12
N THR A 243 22.23 -9.25 -21.15
CA THR A 243 22.31 -8.11 -20.22
C THR A 243 21.76 -6.79 -20.81
N ALA A 244 21.28 -6.80 -22.06
CA ALA A 244 20.81 -5.60 -22.73
C ALA A 244 19.41 -5.17 -22.26
N ASP A 245 19.21 -3.86 -22.15
CA ASP A 245 17.90 -3.23 -21.97
C ASP A 245 16.95 -3.67 -23.10
N PRO A 246 15.69 -4.05 -22.82
CA PRO A 246 14.70 -4.38 -23.85
C PRO A 246 14.57 -3.34 -24.98
N LEU A 247 14.79 -2.05 -24.67
CA LEU A 247 14.75 -0.96 -25.63
C LEU A 247 16.11 -0.71 -26.33
N GLY A 248 17.13 -1.51 -26.05
CA GLY A 248 18.49 -1.34 -26.57
C GLY A 248 19.16 -0.09 -26.01
N SER A 249 19.65 0.78 -26.89
CA SER A 249 20.27 2.05 -26.50
C SER A 249 19.26 3.20 -26.34
N PHE A 250 17.99 2.98 -26.69
CA PHE A 250 16.98 4.02 -26.60
C PHE A 250 16.65 4.33 -25.14
N ASN A 251 16.78 5.59 -24.75
CA ASN A 251 16.41 6.05 -23.43
C ASN A 251 15.05 6.75 -23.47
N LEU A 252 14.06 6.17 -22.80
CA LEU A 252 12.70 6.71 -22.73
C LEU A 252 12.62 7.97 -21.86
N TYR A 253 13.48 8.09 -20.85
CA TYR A 253 13.49 9.18 -19.87
C TYR A 253 14.79 9.99 -19.92
N SER A 254 15.23 10.37 -21.12
CA SER A 254 16.41 11.22 -21.30
C SER A 254 16.11 12.70 -21.08
N PRO A 255 17.05 13.50 -20.53
CA PRO A 255 16.80 14.89 -20.13
C PRO A 255 16.25 15.82 -21.22
N ASP A 256 16.52 15.53 -22.48
CA ASP A 256 16.00 16.26 -23.64
C ASP A 256 14.48 16.13 -23.83
N LYS A 257 13.87 15.11 -23.21
CA LYS A 257 12.44 14.78 -23.30
C LYS A 257 11.61 15.25 -22.10
N VAL A 258 12.21 16.02 -21.19
CA VAL A 258 11.57 16.47 -19.94
C VAL A 258 10.24 17.22 -20.15
N ASP A 259 10.13 17.99 -21.23
CA ASP A 259 8.94 18.76 -21.60
C ASP A 259 8.05 18.02 -22.64
N TRP A 260 8.31 16.73 -22.91
CA TRP A 260 7.56 16.02 -23.95
C TRP A 260 6.26 15.42 -23.42
N PRO A 261 5.17 15.45 -24.22
CA PRO A 261 4.03 14.58 -24.01
C PRO A 261 4.38 13.13 -24.37
N HIS A 262 3.67 12.18 -23.75
CA HIS A 262 3.93 10.74 -23.89
C HIS A 262 3.97 10.25 -25.36
N PHE A 263 3.12 10.79 -26.24
CA PHE A 263 3.00 10.33 -27.62
C PHE A 263 4.22 10.64 -28.48
N LEU A 264 4.97 11.72 -28.19
CA LEU A 264 6.20 12.03 -28.93
C LEU A 264 7.31 11.02 -28.62
N ALA A 265 7.48 10.66 -27.34
CA ALA A 265 8.45 9.64 -26.94
C ALA A 265 8.11 8.26 -27.54
N ARG A 266 6.81 7.96 -27.67
CA ARG A 266 6.33 6.75 -28.35
C ARG A 266 6.69 6.75 -29.85
N GLN A 267 6.37 7.83 -30.56
CA GLN A 267 6.67 7.96 -32.00
C GLN A 267 8.18 7.89 -32.27
N GLU A 268 9.00 8.47 -31.40
CA GLU A 268 10.45 8.38 -31.51
C GLU A 268 10.97 6.95 -31.30
N LEU A 269 10.35 6.17 -30.40
CA LEU A 269 10.65 4.76 -30.25
C LEU A 269 10.23 3.95 -31.48
N GLU A 270 9.07 4.24 -32.08
CA GLU A 270 8.64 3.61 -33.36
C GLU A 270 9.66 3.88 -34.48
N ALA A 271 10.12 5.13 -34.59
CA ALA A 271 11.16 5.52 -35.54
C ALA A 271 12.50 4.82 -35.24
N TYR A 272 12.90 4.72 -33.97
CA TYR A 272 14.11 4.02 -33.55
C TYR A 272 14.09 2.53 -33.96
N LEU A 273 12.98 1.82 -33.72
CA LEU A 273 12.88 0.40 -34.08
C LEU A 273 12.93 0.20 -35.61
N THR A 274 12.29 1.10 -36.36
CA THR A 274 12.27 1.06 -37.83
C THR A 274 13.66 1.36 -38.41
N ASN A 275 14.33 2.41 -37.93
CA ASN A 275 15.65 2.82 -38.40
C ASN A 275 16.73 1.78 -38.09
N ASN A 276 16.58 1.03 -37.00
CA ASN A 276 17.47 -0.08 -36.65
C ASN A 276 17.06 -1.43 -37.26
N GLN A 277 16.14 -1.44 -38.24
CA GLN A 277 15.68 -2.64 -38.95
C GLN A 277 15.17 -3.75 -38.01
N ARG A 278 14.59 -3.37 -36.85
CA ARG A 278 14.02 -4.34 -35.91
C ARG A 278 12.60 -4.76 -36.30
N VAL A 279 11.89 -3.89 -37.02
CA VAL A 279 10.52 -4.09 -37.50
C VAL A 279 10.25 -3.12 -38.66
N SER A 280 9.27 -3.44 -39.52
CA SER A 280 8.76 -2.52 -40.54
C SER A 280 7.96 -1.35 -39.93
N ALA A 281 7.86 -0.25 -40.67
CA ALA A 281 7.07 0.91 -40.25
C ALA A 281 5.58 0.57 -40.02
N ALA A 282 5.03 -0.40 -40.76
CA ALA A 282 3.64 -0.81 -40.63
C ALA A 282 3.35 -1.55 -39.32
N ALA A 283 4.31 -2.33 -38.82
CA ALA A 283 4.18 -3.11 -37.58
C ALA A 283 4.83 -2.45 -36.36
N ALA A 284 5.52 -1.32 -36.53
CA ALA A 284 6.21 -0.60 -35.44
C ALA A 284 5.31 -0.29 -34.22
N PRO A 285 4.04 0.15 -34.37
CA PRO A 285 3.15 0.37 -33.23
C PRO A 285 2.89 -0.88 -32.39
N LEU A 286 2.87 -2.06 -33.01
CA LEU A 286 2.68 -3.34 -32.30
C LEU A 286 3.94 -3.73 -31.52
N ALA A 287 5.12 -3.55 -32.12
CA ALA A 287 6.40 -3.80 -31.46
C ALA A 287 6.59 -2.89 -30.23
N VAL A 288 6.28 -1.60 -30.38
CA VAL A 288 6.34 -0.64 -29.28
C VAL A 288 5.36 -1.00 -28.17
N HIS A 289 4.13 -1.40 -28.50
CA HIS A 289 3.16 -1.85 -27.51
C HIS A 289 3.65 -3.07 -26.71
N LEU A 290 4.23 -4.08 -27.38
CA LEU A 290 4.79 -5.28 -26.73
C LEU A 290 5.95 -4.95 -25.78
N LEU A 291 6.85 -4.05 -26.18
CA LEU A 291 8.01 -3.66 -25.38
C LEU A 291 7.60 -2.79 -24.17
N LEU A 292 6.75 -1.79 -24.39
CA LEU A 292 6.28 -0.90 -23.31
C LEU A 292 5.42 -1.64 -22.28
N ALA A 293 4.78 -2.76 -22.64
CA ALA A 293 3.92 -3.52 -21.72
C ALA A 293 4.65 -3.98 -20.45
N HIS A 294 5.96 -4.19 -20.55
CA HIS A 294 6.80 -4.44 -19.39
C HIS A 294 7.65 -3.22 -19.02
N VAL A 295 8.22 -2.53 -20.02
CA VAL A 295 9.19 -1.48 -19.75
C VAL A 295 8.53 -0.23 -19.18
N ALA A 296 7.41 0.24 -19.69
CA ALA A 296 6.75 1.45 -19.20
C ALA A 296 5.24 1.39 -19.48
N PRO A 297 4.51 0.54 -18.74
CA PRO A 297 3.08 0.31 -18.97
C PRO A 297 2.25 1.59 -18.83
N GLU A 298 2.75 2.64 -18.17
CA GLU A 298 2.07 3.92 -18.06
C GLU A 298 1.86 4.62 -19.41
N PHE A 299 2.66 4.28 -20.42
CA PHE A 299 2.47 4.78 -21.78
C PHE A 299 1.31 4.12 -22.49
N LEU A 300 0.78 2.98 -22.00
CA LEU A 300 -0.21 2.13 -22.68
C LEU A 300 -1.63 2.28 -22.14
N ILE A 301 -1.87 3.15 -21.15
CA ILE A 301 -3.21 3.36 -20.61
C ILE A 301 -4.14 3.96 -21.67
N LEU A 302 -5.43 3.72 -21.54
CA LEU A 302 -6.42 4.22 -22.49
C LEU A 302 -6.68 5.71 -22.26
N GLN A 303 -6.92 6.45 -23.35
CA GLN A 303 -7.33 7.87 -23.29
C GLN A 303 -6.34 8.77 -22.51
N LEU A 304 -5.04 8.48 -22.56
CA LEU A 304 -3.99 9.33 -21.96
C LEU A 304 -3.96 10.71 -22.66
N PRO A 305 -4.21 11.82 -21.95
CA PRO A 305 -4.12 13.15 -22.55
C PRO A 305 -2.68 13.53 -22.92
N SER A 306 -2.52 14.65 -23.65
CA SER A 306 -1.18 15.21 -23.94
C SER A 306 -0.42 15.64 -22.69
N THR A 307 -1.15 15.93 -21.61
CA THR A 307 -0.62 16.14 -20.25
C THR A 307 -1.04 14.97 -19.36
N PRO A 308 -0.27 14.59 -18.33
CA PRO A 308 0.97 15.21 -17.85
C PRO A 308 2.20 14.99 -18.75
N LEU A 309 3.17 15.92 -18.70
CA LEU A 309 4.47 15.81 -19.39
C LEU A 309 5.43 14.91 -18.62
N LEU A 310 6.37 14.24 -19.30
CA LEU A 310 7.25 13.22 -18.71
C LEU A 310 8.01 13.73 -17.46
N GLY A 311 8.47 14.98 -17.46
CA GLY A 311 9.22 15.58 -16.35
C GLY A 311 8.38 16.15 -15.21
N SER A 312 7.05 16.04 -15.27
CA SER A 312 6.13 16.64 -14.30
C SER A 312 5.86 15.73 -13.10
N ILE A 313 5.36 16.32 -12.01
CA ILE A 313 4.90 15.55 -10.84
C ILE A 313 3.68 14.68 -11.16
N GLY A 314 2.83 15.11 -12.11
CA GLY A 314 1.66 14.35 -12.55
C GLY A 314 2.05 13.04 -13.21
N TRP A 315 3.14 13.05 -14.00
CA TRP A 315 3.69 11.83 -14.59
C TRP A 315 4.21 10.86 -13.54
N VAL A 316 4.85 11.35 -12.47
CA VAL A 316 5.29 10.50 -11.34
C VAL A 316 4.10 9.82 -10.67
N THR A 317 3.03 10.57 -10.38
CA THR A 317 1.80 10.02 -9.79
C THR A 317 1.16 8.98 -10.70
N LEU A 318 1.07 9.25 -12.00
CA LEU A 318 0.57 8.30 -12.99
C LEU A 318 1.42 7.01 -13.02
N SER A 319 2.74 7.12 -13.24
CA SER A 319 3.65 5.96 -13.33
C SER A 319 3.64 5.11 -12.05
N ARG A 320 3.65 5.74 -10.87
CA ARG A 320 3.53 5.04 -9.58
C ARG A 320 2.22 4.27 -9.48
N THR A 321 1.12 4.88 -9.91
CA THR A 321 -0.21 4.29 -9.80
C THR A 321 -0.35 3.10 -10.75
N VAL A 322 0.16 3.24 -11.96
CA VAL A 322 0.25 2.14 -12.92
C VAL A 322 1.10 1.00 -12.36
N ALA A 323 2.26 1.29 -11.74
CA ALA A 323 3.07 0.26 -11.09
C ALA A 323 2.32 -0.47 -9.95
N LEU A 324 1.48 0.24 -9.19
CA LEU A 324 0.63 -0.39 -8.16
C LEU A 324 -0.47 -1.28 -8.75
N ILE A 325 -1.08 -0.87 -9.85
CA ILE A 325 -2.07 -1.68 -10.58
C ILE A 325 -1.41 -2.94 -11.15
N GLU A 326 -0.28 -2.79 -11.82
CA GLU A 326 0.49 -3.89 -12.42
C GLU A 326 1.02 -4.88 -11.37
N SER A 327 1.31 -4.41 -10.15
CA SER A 327 1.70 -5.30 -9.03
C SER A 327 0.56 -6.19 -8.52
N GLN A 328 -0.70 -5.83 -8.82
CA GLN A 328 -1.87 -6.62 -8.48
C GLN A 328 -2.26 -7.56 -9.62
N ALA A 329 -2.43 -7.02 -10.82
CA ALA A 329 -2.79 -7.78 -12.02
C ALA A 329 -2.01 -7.24 -13.22
N LEU A 330 -1.11 -8.08 -13.75
CA LEU A 330 -0.21 -7.68 -14.83
C LEU A 330 -1.00 -7.47 -16.12
N GLY A 331 -0.89 -6.28 -16.69
CA GLY A 331 -1.59 -5.84 -17.89
C GLY A 331 -2.92 -5.13 -17.63
N ALA A 332 -3.40 -5.08 -16.38
CA ALA A 332 -4.68 -4.45 -16.04
C ALA A 332 -4.71 -2.95 -16.34
N SER A 333 -3.57 -2.26 -16.18
CA SER A 333 -3.48 -0.81 -16.43
C SER A 333 -3.81 -0.44 -17.88
N ARG A 334 -3.54 -1.33 -18.83
CA ARG A 334 -3.78 -1.15 -20.28
C ARG A 334 -5.26 -1.23 -20.66
N LEU A 335 -6.08 -1.75 -19.75
CA LEU A 335 -7.54 -1.81 -19.87
C LEU A 335 -8.22 -0.64 -19.16
N MET A 336 -7.45 0.22 -18.50
CA MET A 336 -7.96 1.36 -17.74
C MET A 336 -7.73 2.65 -18.50
N THR A 337 -8.71 3.55 -18.40
CA THR A 337 -8.59 4.94 -18.85
C THR A 337 -7.76 5.77 -17.87
N PHE A 338 -7.22 6.90 -18.33
CA PHE A 338 -6.55 7.87 -17.46
C PHE A 338 -7.38 8.19 -16.20
N ASP A 339 -8.68 8.44 -16.37
CA ASP A 339 -9.58 8.78 -15.26
C ASP A 339 -9.69 7.65 -14.22
N GLN A 340 -9.79 6.39 -14.67
CA GLN A 340 -9.84 5.23 -13.78
C GLN A 340 -8.53 5.01 -13.03
N VAL A 341 -7.39 5.26 -13.70
CA VAL A 341 -6.06 5.18 -13.06
C VAL A 341 -5.93 6.28 -12.01
N MET A 342 -6.33 7.51 -12.32
CA MET A 342 -6.28 8.63 -11.37
C MET A 342 -7.30 8.51 -10.24
N GLU A 343 -8.43 7.84 -10.46
CA GLU A 343 -9.35 7.44 -9.38
C GLU A 343 -8.67 6.47 -8.41
N TYR A 344 -7.97 5.46 -8.93
CA TYR A 344 -7.20 4.54 -8.09
C TYR A 344 -6.07 5.25 -7.32
N ALA A 345 -5.42 6.24 -7.93
CA ALA A 345 -4.40 7.07 -7.26
C ALA A 345 -4.94 7.79 -6.01
N GLY A 346 -6.25 8.08 -6.01
CA GLY A 346 -6.96 8.80 -4.95
C GLY A 346 -7.19 7.99 -3.67
N PHE A 347 -6.94 6.67 -3.65
CA PHE A 347 -7.12 5.85 -2.45
C PHE A 347 -6.02 6.06 -1.40
N GLU A 348 -6.40 6.11 -0.14
CA GLU A 348 -5.48 6.01 1.00
C GLU A 348 -5.10 4.56 1.25
N SER A 349 -3.90 4.36 1.80
CA SER A 349 -3.44 3.04 2.20
C SER A 349 -4.36 2.44 3.25
N ILE A 350 -4.90 1.25 2.97
CA ILE A 350 -5.76 0.49 3.87
C ILE A 350 -4.96 -0.36 4.86
N GLY A 351 -3.62 -0.35 4.81
CA GLY A 351 -2.78 -1.03 5.81
C GLY A 351 -1.26 -0.86 5.57
N PRO A 352 -0.42 -1.31 6.52
CA PRO A 352 1.03 -1.11 6.46
C PRO A 352 1.72 -1.79 5.27
N SER A 353 1.24 -2.96 4.84
CA SER A 353 1.83 -3.68 3.70
C SER A 353 1.61 -2.92 2.39
N GLN A 354 0.42 -2.36 2.18
CA GLN A 354 0.12 -1.55 1.00
C GLN A 354 0.90 -0.24 1.00
N GLU A 355 1.14 0.36 2.17
CA GLU A 355 1.94 1.57 2.31
C GLU A 355 3.40 1.33 1.88
N LYS A 356 4.00 0.21 2.32
CA LYS A 356 5.32 -0.21 1.86
C LYS A 356 5.35 -0.50 0.36
N LEU A 357 4.33 -1.19 -0.17
CA LEU A 357 4.20 -1.45 -1.61
C LEU A 357 4.11 -0.14 -2.41
N SER A 358 3.35 0.83 -1.89
CA SER A 358 3.25 2.20 -2.40
C SER A 358 4.58 2.92 -2.46
N ALA A 359 5.41 2.79 -1.42
CA ALA A 359 6.75 3.36 -1.39
C ALA A 359 7.68 2.68 -2.41
N LEU A 360 7.62 1.35 -2.54
CA LEU A 360 8.40 0.61 -3.55
C LEU A 360 7.99 1.01 -4.98
N ALA A 361 6.69 1.13 -5.25
CA ALA A 361 6.16 1.54 -6.55
C ALA A 361 6.53 2.97 -6.96
N ALA A 362 6.93 3.83 -6.02
CA ALA A 362 7.33 5.20 -6.30
C ALA A 362 8.80 5.35 -6.72
N ILE A 363 9.63 4.31 -6.54
CA ILE A 363 11.09 4.42 -6.75
C ILE A 363 11.44 4.74 -8.21
N ASP A 364 11.08 3.87 -9.15
CA ASP A 364 11.36 4.09 -10.57
C ASP A 364 10.75 5.40 -11.10
N PRO A 365 9.48 5.75 -10.81
CA PRO A 365 8.91 7.04 -11.18
C PRO A 365 9.72 8.25 -10.69
N ILE A 366 10.17 8.26 -9.43
CA ILE A 366 10.96 9.35 -8.86
C ILE A 366 12.36 9.40 -9.48
N ILE A 367 12.99 8.24 -9.71
CA ILE A 367 14.30 8.16 -10.38
C ILE A 367 14.22 8.66 -11.82
N ASN A 368 13.20 8.25 -12.58
CA ASN A 368 12.98 8.71 -13.95
C ASN A 368 12.73 10.22 -13.99
N TRP A 369 11.90 10.74 -13.08
CA TRP A 369 11.68 12.19 -12.93
C TRP A 369 12.98 12.93 -12.60
N ALA A 370 13.78 12.40 -11.68
CA ALA A 370 15.05 13.01 -11.28
C ALA A 370 16.09 12.97 -12.41
N ALA A 371 16.10 11.92 -13.23
CA ALA A 371 16.95 11.83 -14.42
C ALA A 371 16.50 12.83 -15.50
N LEU A 372 15.20 12.88 -15.82
CA LEU A 372 14.62 13.86 -16.77
C LEU A 372 14.95 15.30 -16.36
N ASN A 373 14.80 15.59 -15.07
CA ASN A 373 15.08 16.90 -14.50
C ASN A 373 16.56 17.10 -14.14
N GLN A 374 17.48 16.21 -14.51
CA GLN A 374 18.93 16.35 -14.24
C GLN A 374 19.30 16.53 -12.76
N VAL A 375 18.44 16.10 -11.83
CA VAL A 375 18.75 16.03 -10.41
C VAL A 375 19.82 14.96 -10.15
N ILE A 376 19.72 13.85 -10.88
CA ILE A 376 20.71 12.75 -10.90
C ILE A 376 21.12 12.43 -12.34
N THR A 377 22.23 11.70 -12.51
CA THR A 377 22.63 11.14 -13.80
C THR A 377 22.51 9.62 -13.79
N ARG A 378 22.45 9.00 -14.98
CA ARG A 378 22.36 7.54 -15.10
C ARG A 378 23.63 6.86 -14.59
N GLU A 379 24.78 7.50 -14.75
CA GLU A 379 26.06 7.02 -14.23
C GLU A 379 26.08 7.06 -12.70
N ALA A 380 25.54 8.13 -12.09
CA ALA A 380 25.41 8.22 -10.64
C ALA A 380 24.48 7.12 -10.10
N TRP A 381 23.35 6.87 -10.77
CA TRP A 381 22.43 5.78 -10.45
C TRP A 381 23.09 4.41 -10.53
N GLN A 382 23.84 4.13 -11.60
CA GLN A 382 24.55 2.86 -11.80
C GLN A 382 25.71 2.67 -10.80
N LYS A 383 26.37 3.75 -10.39
CA LYS A 383 27.51 3.71 -9.47
C LYS A 383 27.07 3.57 -8.00
N SER A 384 26.02 4.29 -7.60
CA SER A 384 25.55 4.36 -6.22
C SER A 384 24.03 4.59 -6.18
N GLY A 385 23.27 3.49 -6.33
CA GLY A 385 21.81 3.56 -6.40
C GLY A 385 21.17 4.19 -5.16
N LEU A 386 21.70 3.93 -3.95
CA LEU A 386 21.12 4.44 -2.70
C LEU A 386 21.32 5.96 -2.54
N GLU A 387 22.52 6.49 -2.85
CA GLU A 387 22.79 7.93 -2.80
C GLU A 387 21.98 8.69 -3.85
N ALA A 388 21.91 8.15 -5.07
CA ALA A 388 21.10 8.71 -6.14
C ALA A 388 19.61 8.70 -5.78
N LEU A 389 19.11 7.63 -5.16
CA LEU A 389 17.74 7.55 -4.66
C LEU A 389 17.46 8.57 -3.56
N GLN A 390 18.38 8.73 -2.60
CA GLN A 390 18.23 9.73 -1.54
C GLN A 390 18.16 11.13 -2.14
N LYS A 391 19.07 11.48 -3.06
CA LYS A 391 19.08 12.79 -3.73
C LYS A 391 17.80 13.05 -4.52
N ALA A 392 17.36 12.08 -5.32
CA ALA A 392 16.13 12.16 -6.10
C ALA A 392 14.89 12.37 -5.21
N THR A 393 14.76 11.54 -4.17
CA THR A 393 13.66 11.58 -3.20
C THR A 393 13.63 12.92 -2.46
N SER A 394 14.79 13.44 -2.05
CA SER A 394 14.89 14.70 -1.31
C SER A 394 14.49 15.90 -2.18
N ALA A 395 14.96 15.95 -3.43
CA ALA A 395 14.61 17.00 -4.38
C ALA A 395 13.11 16.96 -4.73
N TYR A 396 12.56 15.77 -4.96
CA TYR A 396 11.15 15.58 -5.25
C TYR A 396 10.26 16.00 -4.07
N GLN A 397 10.62 15.58 -2.85
CA GLN A 397 9.89 15.94 -1.63
C GLN A 397 9.92 17.44 -1.38
N LEU A 398 11.08 18.10 -1.50
CA LEU A 398 11.20 19.54 -1.31
C LEU A 398 10.29 20.32 -2.28
N TYR A 399 10.26 19.89 -3.55
CA TYR A 399 9.43 20.54 -4.55
C TYR A 399 7.93 20.37 -4.25
N LEU A 400 7.50 19.15 -3.93
CA LEU A 400 6.11 18.89 -3.54
C LEU A 400 5.72 19.63 -2.25
N GLU A 401 6.61 19.71 -1.27
CA GLU A 401 6.36 20.39 -0.01
C GLU A 401 6.12 21.88 -0.25
N GLN A 402 6.93 22.55 -1.08
CA GLN A 402 6.71 23.95 -1.46
C GLN A 402 5.36 24.18 -2.14
N LEU A 403 4.99 23.34 -3.11
CA LEU A 403 3.69 23.43 -3.79
C LEU A 403 2.52 23.17 -2.82
N SER A 404 2.66 22.18 -1.95
CA SER A 404 1.63 21.81 -0.96
C SER A 404 1.43 22.90 0.10
N GLN A 405 2.50 23.52 0.58
CA GLN A 405 2.46 24.62 1.53
C GLN A 405 1.81 25.85 0.90
N ALA A 406 2.15 26.18 -0.36
CA ALA A 406 1.54 27.29 -1.09
C ALA A 406 0.03 27.08 -1.26
N ALA A 407 -0.39 25.91 -1.71
CA ALA A 407 -1.81 25.63 -1.88
C ALA A 407 -2.56 25.51 -0.53
N SER A 408 -1.92 24.99 0.53
CA SER A 408 -2.51 25.00 1.88
C SER A 408 -2.68 26.41 2.44
N ALA A 409 -1.73 27.31 2.15
CA ALA A 409 -1.80 28.70 2.54
C ALA A 409 -2.96 29.44 1.86
N PHE A 410 -3.17 29.19 0.56
CA PHE A 410 -4.30 29.78 -0.17
C PHE A 410 -5.66 29.22 0.26
N GLY A 411 -5.72 27.96 0.71
CA GLY A 411 -6.93 27.34 1.23
C GLY A 411 -7.19 27.58 2.72
N ALA A 412 -6.24 28.16 3.46
CA ALA A 412 -6.37 28.39 4.89
C ALA A 412 -7.41 29.50 5.15
N ALA A 413 -8.29 29.29 6.12
CA ALA A 413 -9.21 30.33 6.56
C ALA A 413 -8.42 31.48 7.21
N PRO A 414 -8.78 32.76 6.98
CA PRO A 414 -8.14 33.87 7.65
C PRO A 414 -8.38 33.78 9.17
N PRO A 415 -7.41 34.22 10.01
CA PRO A 415 -7.61 34.38 11.44
C PRO A 415 -8.85 35.24 11.72
N SER A 416 -9.55 34.93 12.81
CA SER A 416 -10.80 35.59 13.19
C SER A 416 -10.76 35.98 14.66
N ARG A 417 -11.08 37.24 14.96
CA ARG A 417 -11.19 37.75 16.33
C ARG A 417 -12.26 36.97 17.09
N LYS A 418 -13.35 36.57 16.41
CA LYS A 418 -14.41 35.73 16.98
C LYS A 418 -13.89 34.35 17.39
N ALA A 419 -13.18 33.65 16.50
CA ALA A 419 -12.63 32.33 16.80
C ALA A 419 -11.62 32.39 17.96
N PHE A 420 -10.78 33.43 17.97
CA PHE A 420 -9.79 33.67 19.02
C PHE A 420 -10.45 33.97 20.38
N ALA A 421 -11.43 34.88 20.40
CA ALA A 421 -12.20 35.22 21.60
C ALA A 421 -12.96 34.00 22.16
N ARG A 422 -13.51 33.15 21.29
CA ARG A 422 -14.18 31.91 21.67
C ARG A 422 -13.20 30.95 22.34
N GLN A 423 -12.02 30.74 21.77
CA GLN A 423 -11.00 29.87 22.34
C GLN A 423 -10.54 30.34 23.73
N GLN A 424 -10.42 31.66 23.94
CA GLN A 424 -10.10 32.22 25.27
C GLN A 424 -11.20 31.96 26.28
N LEU A 425 -12.47 32.16 25.90
CA LEU A 425 -13.62 31.91 26.77
C LEU A 425 -13.81 30.42 27.08
N GLU A 426 -13.63 29.51 26.12
CA GLU A 426 -13.73 28.06 26.33
C GLU A 426 -12.66 27.52 27.28
N LYS A 427 -11.46 28.13 27.32
CA LYS A 427 -10.42 27.75 28.30
C LYS A 427 -10.82 28.06 29.73
N ILE A 428 -11.53 29.16 29.95
CA ILE A 428 -11.97 29.62 31.28
C ILE A 428 -13.30 28.95 31.66
N LEU A 429 -14.17 28.74 30.68
CA LEU A 429 -15.54 28.22 30.84
C LEU A 429 -15.77 26.96 29.97
N PRO A 430 -15.09 25.83 30.23
CA PRO A 430 -15.09 24.66 29.35
C PRO A 430 -16.44 23.94 29.22
N ASN A 431 -17.37 24.16 30.16
CA ASN A 431 -18.70 23.53 30.18
C ASN A 431 -19.84 24.54 29.91
N CYS A 432 -19.54 25.69 29.31
CA CYS A 432 -20.54 26.71 29.01
C CYS A 432 -21.07 26.56 27.58
N ASP A 433 -22.26 25.97 27.42
CA ASP A 433 -22.87 25.75 26.11
C ASP A 433 -23.47 27.04 25.48
N HIS A 434 -23.44 28.16 26.20
CA HIS A 434 -24.15 29.39 25.86
C HIS A 434 -23.24 30.59 25.54
N LEU A 435 -21.95 30.37 25.26
CA LEU A 435 -21.00 31.46 24.96
C LEU A 435 -21.44 32.38 23.80
N GLU A 436 -22.11 31.80 22.79
CA GLU A 436 -22.66 32.52 21.63
C GLU A 436 -24.16 32.84 21.75
N SER A 437 -24.83 32.40 22.82
CA SER A 437 -26.25 32.67 23.01
C SER A 437 -26.47 34.13 23.40
N GLU A 438 -27.32 34.84 22.68
CA GLU A 438 -27.73 36.21 23.02
C GLU A 438 -28.69 36.21 24.22
N VAL A 439 -28.15 35.99 25.41
CA VAL A 439 -28.94 35.92 26.65
C VAL A 439 -28.58 37.03 27.63
N LEU A 440 -27.40 37.65 27.51
CA LEU A 440 -26.94 38.64 28.46
C LEU A 440 -27.67 39.97 28.30
N THR A 441 -28.08 40.56 29.42
CA THR A 441 -28.79 41.84 29.48
C THR A 441 -27.96 42.89 30.21
N TYR A 442 -28.06 44.14 29.78
CA TYR A 442 -27.30 45.23 30.40
C TYR A 442 -27.91 45.65 31.74
N ALA A 443 -27.07 45.91 32.75
CA ALA A 443 -27.46 46.25 34.12
C ALA A 443 -27.99 47.70 34.31
N GLY A 444 -28.50 48.33 33.24
CA GLY A 444 -28.97 49.72 33.24
C GLY A 444 -29.89 50.05 32.05
N THR A 445 -30.27 51.32 31.87
CA THR A 445 -31.27 51.75 30.86
C THR A 445 -30.70 51.98 29.46
N ARG A 446 -29.37 51.99 29.30
CA ARG A 446 -28.68 52.33 28.03
C ARG A 446 -28.99 51.37 26.87
N TRP A 447 -29.25 50.09 27.18
CA TRP A 447 -29.44 49.00 26.20
C TRP A 447 -30.70 48.18 26.51
N GLN A 448 -31.77 48.85 26.96
CA GLN A 448 -32.98 48.17 27.44
C GLN A 448 -33.69 47.41 26.31
N GLY A 449 -33.85 46.09 26.48
CA GLY A 449 -34.49 45.20 25.51
C GLY A 449 -33.53 44.51 24.53
N GLU A 450 -32.25 44.86 24.53
CA GLU A 450 -31.22 44.19 23.72
C GLU A 450 -30.55 43.06 24.50
N HIS A 451 -30.34 41.94 23.81
CA HIS A 451 -29.60 40.79 24.31
C HIS A 451 -28.28 40.63 23.57
N MET A 452 -27.23 40.26 24.30
CA MET A 452 -25.87 40.08 23.78
C MET A 452 -25.31 38.72 24.19
N SER A 453 -24.37 38.22 23.39
CA SER A 453 -23.59 37.03 23.74
C SER A 453 -22.34 37.39 24.54
N MET A 454 -21.87 36.46 25.39
CA MET A 454 -20.61 36.66 26.13
C MET A 454 -19.43 36.83 25.17
N LEU A 455 -19.44 36.06 24.08
CA LEU A 455 -18.42 36.10 23.05
C LEU A 455 -18.29 37.50 22.41
N GLU A 456 -19.40 38.11 22.01
CA GLU A 456 -19.37 39.43 21.38
C GLU A 456 -18.89 40.53 22.33
N LEU A 457 -19.31 40.47 23.60
CA LEU A 457 -18.86 41.43 24.61
C LEU A 457 -17.37 41.29 24.91
N HIS A 458 -16.84 40.05 24.85
CA HIS A 458 -15.39 39.84 24.97
C HIS A 458 -14.65 40.39 23.75
N MET A 459 -15.17 40.14 22.54
CA MET A 459 -14.60 40.68 21.30
C MET A 459 -14.57 42.21 21.24
N SER A 460 -15.62 42.89 21.74
CA SER A 460 -15.72 44.35 21.75
C SER A 460 -14.93 44.99 22.90
N GLY A 461 -14.50 44.20 23.88
CA GLY A 461 -13.83 44.66 25.11
C GLY A 461 -14.79 45.10 26.22
N ASP A 462 -16.10 45.08 25.98
CA ASP A 462 -17.11 45.55 26.95
C ASP A 462 -17.41 44.56 28.08
N LEU A 463 -17.03 43.28 27.93
CA LEU A 463 -17.17 42.28 28.99
C LEU A 463 -16.41 42.70 30.25
N VAL A 464 -15.28 43.40 30.10
CA VAL A 464 -14.41 43.88 31.19
C VAL A 464 -15.10 44.92 32.08
N HIS A 465 -16.11 45.63 31.57
CA HIS A 465 -16.82 46.67 32.31
C HIS A 465 -17.85 46.14 33.32
N GLN A 466 -18.09 44.83 33.35
CA GLN A 466 -18.94 44.15 34.34
C GLN A 466 -20.38 44.71 34.45
N HIS A 467 -20.94 45.14 33.33
CA HIS A 467 -22.30 45.72 33.26
C HIS A 467 -23.34 44.76 32.67
N TRP A 468 -23.05 43.46 32.60
CA TRP A 468 -23.88 42.47 31.90
C TRP A 468 -24.31 41.33 32.84
N ASN A 469 -25.59 40.99 32.81
CA ASN A 469 -26.19 39.95 33.64
C ASN A 469 -26.73 38.80 32.79
N ASP A 470 -26.57 37.58 33.28
CA ASP A 470 -27.22 36.37 32.75
C ASP A 470 -28.68 36.28 33.26
N PRO A 471 -29.63 35.71 32.51
CA PRO A 471 -30.98 35.38 32.95
C PRO A 471 -31.09 34.81 34.37
N ALA A 472 -30.11 34.00 34.80
CA ALA A 472 -30.09 33.37 36.12
C ALA A 472 -29.30 34.16 37.19
N GLY A 473 -28.87 35.40 36.91
CA GLY A 473 -28.19 36.30 37.85
C GLY A 473 -26.92 36.94 37.29
N ASP A 474 -26.19 37.66 38.16
CA ASP A 474 -24.93 38.32 37.80
C ASP A 474 -23.84 37.29 37.42
N ILE A 475 -23.33 37.40 36.20
CA ILE A 475 -22.37 36.45 35.63
C ILE A 475 -21.00 36.53 36.29
N PHE A 476 -20.63 37.71 36.80
CA PHE A 476 -19.37 37.94 37.51
C PHE A 476 -19.44 37.45 38.96
N LYS A 477 -20.64 37.26 39.53
CA LYS A 477 -20.80 36.51 40.78
C LYS A 477 -20.66 35.01 40.57
N LYS A 478 -21.14 34.47 39.44
CA LYS A 478 -20.98 33.06 39.08
C LYS A 478 -19.54 32.70 38.72
N HIS A 479 -18.82 33.62 38.07
CA HIS A 479 -17.43 33.47 37.66
C HIS A 479 -16.57 34.67 38.09
N PRO A 480 -16.15 34.74 39.38
CA PRO A 480 -15.46 35.91 39.94
C PRO A 480 -14.10 36.23 39.29
N ASN A 481 -13.43 35.20 38.76
CA ASN A 481 -12.09 35.35 38.17
C ASN A 481 -12.12 35.57 36.66
N LEU A 482 -13.30 35.60 36.02
CA LEU A 482 -13.46 35.65 34.55
C LEU A 482 -12.61 36.75 33.91
N ILE A 483 -12.70 37.98 34.42
CA ILE A 483 -11.96 39.13 33.89
C ILE A 483 -10.45 39.01 34.15
N THR A 484 -10.08 38.56 35.35
CA THR A 484 -8.68 38.39 35.75
C THR A 484 -7.99 37.34 34.87
N GLU A 485 -8.64 36.21 34.62
CA GLU A 485 -8.10 35.13 33.77
C GLU A 485 -8.08 35.55 32.29
N LEU A 486 -9.10 36.26 31.79
CA LEU A 486 -9.09 36.82 30.43
C LEU A 486 -7.95 37.82 30.23
N SER A 487 -7.66 38.66 31.24
CA SER A 487 -6.55 39.62 31.19
C SER A 487 -5.16 38.97 31.21
N GLN A 488 -5.05 37.70 31.63
CA GLN A 488 -3.81 36.92 31.56
C GLN A 488 -3.63 36.22 30.20
N LEU A 489 -4.73 36.05 29.45
CA LEU A 489 -4.77 35.40 28.14
C LEU A 489 -4.70 36.39 26.96
N THR A 490 -4.44 37.68 27.19
CA THR A 490 -4.28 38.71 26.16
C THR A 490 -3.01 38.51 25.34
N ASP A 491 -2.97 37.42 24.58
CA ASP A 491 -2.10 37.25 23.43
C ASP A 491 -2.56 38.24 22.34
N ASP A 492 -1.59 38.86 21.66
CA ASP A 492 -1.85 39.86 20.64
C ASP A 492 -2.44 39.20 19.38
N PHE A 493 -3.71 39.48 19.10
CA PHE A 493 -4.43 39.04 17.89
C PHE A 493 -3.74 39.47 16.59
N GLU A 494 -2.85 40.48 16.63
CA GLU A 494 -2.03 40.86 15.48
C GLU A 494 -1.01 39.78 15.08
N VAL A 495 -0.50 38.98 16.02
CA VAL A 495 0.50 37.93 15.75
C VAL A 495 -0.03 36.87 14.76
N PRO A 496 -1.20 36.23 14.97
CA PRO A 496 -1.72 35.27 14.00
C PRO A 496 -2.07 35.92 12.65
N VAL A 497 -2.51 37.19 12.62
CA VAL A 497 -2.77 37.92 11.36
C VAL A 497 -1.48 38.17 10.57
N ARG A 498 -0.39 38.57 11.23
CA ARG A 498 0.94 38.73 10.59
C ARG A 498 1.50 37.40 10.09
N ALA A 499 1.35 36.33 10.87
CA ALA A 499 1.76 35.00 10.46
C ALA A 499 1.01 34.54 9.20
N TYR A 500 -0.32 34.77 9.16
CA TYR A 500 -1.15 34.47 8.00
C TYR A 500 -0.73 35.28 6.76
N GLN A 501 -0.47 36.58 6.90
CA GLN A 501 0.03 37.41 5.81
C GLN A 501 1.37 36.90 5.25
N GLN A 502 2.32 36.55 6.11
CA GLN A 502 3.60 35.99 5.69
C GLN A 502 3.42 34.66 4.95
N GLN A 503 2.49 33.82 5.40
CA GLN A 503 2.17 32.56 4.77
C GLN A 503 1.59 32.77 3.35
N LEU A 504 0.65 33.72 3.20
CA LEU A 504 0.10 34.10 1.90
C LEU A 504 1.15 34.69 0.95
N SER A 505 2.07 35.51 1.47
CA SER A 505 3.16 36.09 0.67
C SER A 505 4.09 35.00 0.12
N LYS A 506 4.53 34.05 0.95
CA LYS A 506 5.34 32.90 0.51
C LYS A 506 4.63 32.03 -0.54
N ALA A 507 3.32 31.84 -0.36
CA ALA A 507 2.48 31.12 -1.31
C ALA A 507 2.37 31.85 -2.65
N LEU A 508 2.19 33.16 -2.62
CA LEU A 508 2.17 34.02 -3.80
C LEU A 508 3.49 33.93 -4.56
N VAL A 509 4.64 34.04 -3.89
CA VAL A 509 5.96 33.87 -4.53
C VAL A 509 6.07 32.53 -5.25
N THR A 510 5.65 31.45 -4.58
CA THR A 510 5.64 30.10 -5.18
C THR A 510 4.75 30.03 -6.42
N ASN A 511 3.55 30.60 -6.36
CA ASN A 511 2.61 30.61 -7.47
C ASN A 511 3.13 31.42 -8.68
N LEU A 512 3.71 32.59 -8.42
CA LEU A 512 4.27 33.45 -9.47
C LEU A 512 5.48 32.81 -10.16
N LYS A 513 6.36 32.13 -9.40
CA LYS A 513 7.47 31.37 -9.98
C LYS A 513 6.98 30.26 -10.90
N LEU A 514 5.92 29.56 -10.51
CA LEU A 514 5.31 28.53 -11.34
C LEU A 514 4.74 29.13 -12.63
N ALA A 515 4.03 30.26 -12.55
CA ALA A 515 3.51 31.00 -13.69
C ALA A 515 4.61 31.37 -14.71
N LEU A 516 5.74 31.88 -14.21
CA LEU A 516 6.89 32.26 -15.02
C LEU A 516 7.60 31.06 -15.64
N ALA A 517 7.71 29.94 -14.90
CA ALA A 517 8.34 28.70 -15.37
C ALA A 517 7.57 27.99 -16.50
N GLN A 518 6.31 28.36 -16.73
CA GLN A 518 5.44 27.82 -17.78
C GLN A 518 5.48 28.62 -19.10
N LEU A 519 6.10 29.80 -19.12
CA LEU A 519 6.23 30.58 -20.36
C LEU A 519 7.03 29.83 -21.43
N ASP A 520 6.82 30.20 -22.70
CA ASP A 520 7.63 29.68 -23.80
C ASP A 520 9.10 30.07 -23.67
N GLU A 521 9.99 29.28 -24.27
CA GLU A 521 11.44 29.43 -24.06
C GLU A 521 11.99 30.80 -24.49
N ASP A 522 11.45 31.38 -25.58
CA ASP A 522 11.85 32.71 -26.04
C ASP A 522 11.45 33.81 -25.06
N ASP A 523 10.26 33.69 -24.46
CA ASP A 523 9.73 34.66 -23.51
C ASP A 523 10.46 34.58 -22.16
N GLN A 524 10.75 33.35 -21.70
CA GLN A 524 11.62 33.14 -20.54
C GLN A 524 12.99 33.78 -20.75
N ARG A 525 13.58 33.61 -21.95
CA ARG A 525 14.89 34.20 -22.27
C ARG A 525 14.88 35.72 -22.17
N GLU A 526 13.82 36.38 -22.60
CA GLU A 526 13.68 37.83 -22.47
C GLU A 526 13.60 38.25 -21.00
N LEU A 527 12.77 37.59 -20.19
CA LEU A 527 12.63 37.88 -18.75
C LEU A 527 13.93 37.63 -17.97
N LEU A 528 14.71 36.61 -18.35
CA LEU A 528 15.94 36.25 -17.65
C LEU A 528 17.17 37.10 -17.99
N ARG A 529 17.07 38.06 -18.91
CA ARG A 529 18.23 38.83 -19.40
C ARG A 529 18.07 40.33 -19.29
N ASN A 530 16.84 40.82 -19.32
CA ASN A 530 16.58 42.23 -19.44
C ASN A 530 16.12 42.85 -18.12
N GLN A 531 16.14 44.17 -18.08
CA GLN A 531 15.45 44.95 -17.06
C GLN A 531 13.93 44.87 -17.31
N ILE A 532 13.15 44.80 -16.23
CA ILE A 532 11.70 44.66 -16.30
C ILE A 532 11.05 45.87 -15.63
N THR A 533 10.17 46.55 -16.35
CA THR A 533 9.32 47.62 -15.80
C THR A 533 7.94 47.04 -15.48
N PHE A 534 7.45 47.30 -14.27
CA PHE A 534 6.17 46.81 -13.79
C PHE A 534 5.14 47.93 -13.83
N TYR A 535 3.92 47.61 -14.24
CA TYR A 535 2.76 48.50 -14.17
C TYR A 535 1.62 47.84 -13.40
N THR A 536 0.85 48.67 -12.71
CA THR A 536 -0.39 48.28 -12.04
C THR A 536 -1.59 48.89 -12.75
N VAL A 537 -2.68 48.14 -12.83
CA VAL A 537 -3.89 48.53 -13.56
C VAL A 537 -4.98 48.90 -12.57
N ARG A 538 -5.67 50.02 -12.83
CA ARG A 538 -6.77 50.51 -11.99
C ARG A 538 -7.84 51.27 -12.80
N PRO A 539 -9.07 51.41 -12.28
CA PRO A 539 -10.00 52.40 -12.77
C PRO A 539 -9.53 53.80 -12.35
N THR A 540 -10.16 54.85 -12.89
CA THR A 540 -9.91 56.21 -12.41
C THR A 540 -10.23 56.32 -10.91
N ALA A 541 -9.33 56.93 -10.15
CA ALA A 541 -9.52 57.24 -8.73
C ALA A 541 -9.88 58.73 -8.55
N ALA A 542 -10.18 59.40 -9.65
CA ALA A 542 -10.41 60.84 -9.71
C ALA A 542 -11.75 61.19 -9.08
N PHE A 543 -11.75 62.23 -8.24
CA PHE A 543 -12.96 62.75 -7.63
C PHE A 543 -12.97 64.28 -7.69
N GLU A 544 -14.15 64.86 -7.62
CA GLU A 544 -14.32 66.31 -7.61
C GLU A 544 -14.15 66.86 -6.19
N THR A 545 -13.29 67.86 -6.04
CA THR A 545 -13.14 68.62 -4.81
C THR A 545 -13.34 70.11 -5.07
N LYS A 546 -13.86 70.83 -4.09
CA LYS A 546 -13.92 72.30 -4.15
C LYS A 546 -12.52 72.87 -3.96
N ALA A 547 -12.06 73.66 -4.92
CA ALA A 547 -10.78 74.37 -4.84
C ALA A 547 -11.05 75.89 -4.84
N PRO A 548 -10.47 76.66 -3.90
CA PRO A 548 -10.57 78.11 -3.93
C PRO A 548 -9.68 78.68 -5.04
N VAL A 549 -10.27 79.46 -5.96
CA VAL A 549 -9.52 80.18 -7.00
C VAL A 549 -9.69 81.68 -6.81
N ALA A 550 -8.58 82.42 -6.93
CA ALA A 550 -8.59 83.87 -7.05
C ALA A 550 -8.60 84.24 -8.55
N LEU A 551 -9.75 84.67 -9.05
CA LEU A 551 -9.91 85.13 -10.44
C LEU A 551 -10.17 86.64 -10.43
N ASN A 552 -9.28 87.42 -11.05
CA ASN A 552 -9.35 88.89 -11.13
C ASN A 552 -9.56 89.59 -9.76
N GLY A 553 -8.89 89.12 -8.70
CA GLY A 553 -8.97 89.75 -7.37
C GLY A 553 -10.28 89.50 -6.60
N ARG A 554 -11.18 88.64 -7.12
CA ARG A 554 -12.33 88.13 -6.35
C ARG A 554 -11.96 86.79 -5.71
N VAL A 555 -12.11 86.72 -4.38
CA VAL A 555 -11.94 85.50 -3.57
C VAL A 555 -13.33 84.96 -3.25
N GLY A 556 -13.57 83.65 -3.42
CA GLY A 556 -14.83 82.99 -3.04
C GLY A 556 -15.65 82.37 -4.17
N LEU A 557 -15.10 82.21 -5.38
CA LEU A 557 -15.72 81.38 -6.41
C LEU A 557 -15.36 79.91 -6.16
N GLU A 558 -16.38 79.07 -5.96
CA GLU A 558 -16.21 77.62 -5.84
C GLU A 558 -16.06 77.00 -7.24
N TYR A 559 -14.89 76.44 -7.53
CA TYR A 559 -14.67 75.62 -8.73
C TYR A 559 -14.45 74.17 -8.30
N PHE A 560 -15.05 73.23 -9.03
CA PHE A 560 -14.80 71.80 -8.84
C PHE A 560 -13.55 71.42 -9.63
N ALA A 561 -12.46 71.16 -8.92
CA ALA A 561 -11.26 70.59 -9.51
C ALA A 561 -11.33 69.07 -9.39
N THR A 562 -11.06 68.38 -10.50
CA THR A 562 -10.88 66.93 -10.48
C THR A 562 -9.46 66.61 -9.99
N VAL A 563 -9.35 65.89 -8.88
CA VAL A 563 -8.06 65.52 -8.25
C VAL A 563 -8.02 64.03 -7.92
N GLU A 564 -6.82 63.50 -7.72
CA GLU A 564 -6.58 62.17 -7.14
C GLU A 564 -5.70 62.31 -5.90
N THR A 565 -5.76 61.35 -4.97
CA THR A 565 -4.84 61.22 -3.83
C THR A 565 -4.17 59.86 -3.89
N GLN A 566 -2.97 59.70 -3.30
CA GLN A 566 -2.30 58.40 -3.26
C GLN A 566 -3.17 57.34 -2.57
N GLN A 567 -3.90 57.74 -1.52
CA GLN A 567 -4.85 56.86 -0.83
C GLN A 567 -5.97 56.35 -1.76
N ALA A 568 -6.57 57.23 -2.57
CA ALA A 568 -7.61 56.83 -3.53
C ALA A 568 -7.03 55.96 -4.67
N ILE A 569 -5.80 56.25 -5.10
CA ILE A 569 -5.07 55.45 -6.09
C ILE A 569 -4.81 54.05 -5.55
N ASP A 570 -4.29 53.94 -4.33
CA ASP A 570 -4.00 52.65 -3.67
C ASP A 570 -5.30 51.82 -3.55
N ALA A 571 -6.40 52.43 -3.10
CA ALA A 571 -7.70 51.76 -2.98
C ALA A 571 -8.31 51.32 -4.31
N ALA A 572 -8.07 52.05 -5.41
CA ALA A 572 -8.53 51.68 -6.74
C ALA A 572 -7.62 50.64 -7.43
N THR A 573 -6.38 50.45 -6.94
CA THR A 573 -5.40 49.60 -7.61
C THR A 573 -5.80 48.12 -7.56
N GLY A 574 -5.79 47.45 -8.71
CA GLY A 574 -6.05 46.01 -8.75
C GLY A 574 -4.99 45.19 -8.01
N HIS A 575 -5.42 44.21 -7.21
CA HIS A 575 -4.55 43.32 -6.42
C HIS A 575 -4.15 42.03 -7.16
N TYR A 576 -4.87 41.64 -8.22
CA TYR A 576 -4.78 40.29 -8.77
C TYR A 576 -3.94 40.18 -10.06
N GLY A 577 -3.29 41.26 -10.48
CA GLY A 577 -2.40 41.20 -11.62
C GLY A 577 -1.44 42.37 -11.73
N VAL A 578 -0.35 42.14 -12.45
CA VAL A 578 0.63 43.17 -12.82
C VAL A 578 0.99 43.01 -14.30
N VAL A 579 1.33 44.12 -14.95
CA VAL A 579 1.89 44.12 -16.30
C VAL A 579 3.40 44.22 -16.19
N MET A 580 4.13 43.33 -16.86
CA MET A 580 5.58 43.33 -16.94
C MET A 580 6.00 43.68 -18.37
N CYS A 581 6.79 44.74 -18.53
CA CYS A 581 7.27 45.16 -19.84
C CYS A 581 8.79 45.22 -19.90
N ILE A 582 9.32 44.78 -21.03
CA ILE A 582 10.73 44.78 -21.39
C ILE A 582 10.90 45.63 -22.63
N SER A 583 11.87 46.55 -22.60
CA SER A 583 12.32 47.28 -23.78
C SER A 583 13.74 46.84 -24.12
N ASN A 584 13.94 46.25 -25.30
CA ASN A 584 15.24 45.81 -25.78
C ASN A 584 15.43 46.23 -27.24
N ALA A 585 16.49 46.99 -27.53
CA ALA A 585 16.83 47.47 -28.87
C ALA A 585 15.66 48.15 -29.62
N GLY A 586 14.80 48.89 -28.91
CA GLY A 586 13.64 49.59 -29.49
C GLY A 586 12.41 48.70 -29.72
N LYS A 587 12.44 47.42 -29.30
CA LYS A 587 11.28 46.52 -29.32
C LYS A 587 10.74 46.35 -27.90
N THR A 588 9.46 46.65 -27.72
CA THR A 588 8.74 46.43 -26.46
C THR A 588 8.06 45.08 -26.47
N THR A 589 8.13 44.36 -25.34
CA THR A 589 7.35 43.14 -25.10
C THR A 589 6.72 43.22 -23.73
N CYS A 590 5.41 42.98 -23.65
CA CYS A 590 4.67 43.03 -22.40
C CYS A 590 4.00 41.70 -22.09
N TYR A 591 3.88 41.42 -20.80
CA TYR A 591 3.26 40.25 -20.22
C TYR A 591 2.27 40.67 -19.14
N GLU A 592 1.16 39.95 -19.03
CA GLU A 592 0.19 40.08 -17.96
C GLU A 592 0.36 38.89 -17.02
N LEU A 593 0.71 39.18 -15.76
CA LEU A 593 0.93 38.17 -14.72
C LEU A 593 -0.18 38.27 -13.69
N PHE A 594 -1.03 37.26 -13.63
CA PHE A 594 -2.24 37.22 -12.83
C PHE A 594 -2.02 36.41 -11.55
N SER A 595 -1.86 37.11 -10.42
CA SER A 595 -1.53 36.56 -9.10
C SER A 595 -2.51 35.50 -8.60
N LEU A 596 -3.82 35.73 -8.78
CA LEU A 596 -4.87 34.80 -8.30
C LEU A 596 -4.87 33.49 -9.08
N HIS A 597 -4.69 33.58 -10.40
CA HIS A 597 -4.73 32.41 -11.28
C HIS A 597 -3.39 31.70 -11.37
N GLY A 598 -2.28 32.40 -11.13
CA GLY A 598 -0.94 31.87 -11.42
C GLY A 598 -0.62 31.81 -12.92
N LYS A 599 -1.26 32.64 -13.75
CA LYS A 599 -1.01 32.71 -15.20
C LYS A 599 -0.08 33.86 -15.56
N CYS A 600 0.86 33.62 -16.46
CA CYS A 600 1.63 34.67 -17.14
C CYS A 600 1.38 34.59 -18.63
N LEU A 601 0.82 35.63 -19.23
CA LEU A 601 0.43 35.64 -20.64
C LEU A 601 1.15 36.77 -21.37
N LYS A 602 1.73 36.48 -22.54
CA LYS A 602 2.28 37.51 -23.41
C LYS A 602 1.14 38.31 -24.05
N ASN A 603 1.25 39.63 -24.04
CA ASN A 603 0.30 40.53 -24.71
C ASN A 603 1.06 41.51 -25.63
N PRO A 604 1.22 41.16 -26.93
CA PRO A 604 1.90 42.02 -27.91
C PRO A 604 1.16 43.34 -28.16
N GLN A 605 -0.17 43.36 -28.14
CA GLN A 605 -0.94 44.58 -28.39
C GLN A 605 -0.75 45.61 -27.25
N LEU A 606 -0.58 45.12 -26.03
CA LEU A 606 -0.31 45.97 -24.87
C LEU A 606 1.07 46.64 -24.96
N ALA A 607 2.06 45.98 -25.60
CA ALA A 607 3.36 46.57 -25.85
C ALA A 607 3.25 47.83 -26.74
N ASP A 608 2.53 47.73 -27.85
CA ASP A 608 2.30 48.85 -28.77
C ASP A 608 1.52 50.00 -28.09
N ALA A 609 0.54 49.66 -27.24
CA ALA A 609 -0.25 50.62 -26.50
C ALA A 609 0.56 51.39 -25.45
N ILE A 610 1.50 50.72 -24.77
CA ILE A 610 2.39 51.34 -23.77
C ILE A 610 3.37 52.33 -24.44
N ASP A 611 3.92 51.96 -25.59
CA ASP A 611 4.78 52.84 -26.37
C ASP A 611 4.01 54.07 -26.87
N SER A 612 2.80 53.86 -27.40
CA SER A 612 1.93 54.94 -27.90
C SER A 612 1.48 55.91 -26.80
N ALA A 613 1.30 55.41 -25.58
CA ALA A 613 0.92 56.21 -24.42
C ALA A 613 2.12 56.85 -23.68
N ALA A 614 3.36 56.62 -24.15
CA ALA A 614 4.60 57.15 -23.57
C ALA A 614 4.79 56.83 -22.06
N LEU A 615 4.29 55.67 -21.60
CA LEU A 615 4.23 55.32 -20.17
C LEU A 615 5.58 54.94 -19.53
N TRP A 616 6.67 54.86 -20.30
CA TRP A 616 8.02 54.55 -19.80
C TRP A 616 8.56 55.63 -18.85
N ASN A 617 8.22 56.88 -19.12
CA ASN A 617 8.72 58.06 -18.42
C ASN A 617 7.85 58.46 -17.21
N SER A 618 6.76 57.72 -16.95
CA SER A 618 5.93 57.95 -15.77
C SER A 618 6.73 57.72 -14.49
N PRO A 619 6.47 58.49 -13.41
CA PRO A 619 7.14 58.30 -12.12
C PRO A 619 6.76 56.93 -11.53
N SER A 620 7.71 56.27 -10.84
CA SER A 620 7.43 54.99 -10.19
C SER A 620 6.64 55.21 -8.89
N ARG A 621 5.63 54.38 -8.63
CA ARG A 621 4.87 54.41 -7.39
C ARG A 621 5.70 54.03 -6.17
N ILE A 622 6.68 53.13 -6.32
CA ILE A 622 7.56 52.76 -5.20
C ILE A 622 8.50 53.89 -4.76
N ASP A 623 8.72 54.90 -5.61
CA ASP A 623 9.57 56.05 -5.31
C ASP A 623 8.79 57.20 -4.63
N PHE A 624 7.47 57.04 -4.47
CA PHE A 624 6.63 58.06 -3.84
C PHE A 624 6.95 58.19 -2.34
N SER A 625 7.26 59.42 -1.92
CA SER A 625 7.62 59.77 -0.53
C SER A 625 6.81 60.95 0.02
N GLY A 626 5.74 61.36 -0.68
CA GLY A 626 4.88 62.46 -0.28
C GLY A 626 3.79 62.07 0.73
N ASP A 627 2.96 63.04 1.11
CA ASP A 627 1.75 62.77 1.91
C ASP A 627 0.70 62.05 1.06
N ILE A 628 0.22 60.90 1.52
CA ILE A 628 -0.75 60.07 0.80
C ILE A 628 -2.11 60.75 0.57
N LYS A 629 -2.42 61.79 1.35
CA LYS A 629 -3.66 62.58 1.23
C LYS A 629 -3.50 63.83 0.37
N SER A 630 -2.29 64.12 -0.08
CA SER A 630 -2.03 65.27 -0.95
C SER A 630 -2.81 65.15 -2.26
N GLN A 631 -3.42 66.27 -2.68
CA GLN A 631 -4.19 66.33 -3.92
C GLN A 631 -3.24 66.49 -5.12
N MET A 632 -3.38 65.61 -6.09
CA MET A 632 -2.58 65.56 -7.31
C MET A 632 -3.47 65.66 -8.55
N SER A 633 -2.87 66.03 -9.69
CA SER A 633 -3.58 65.96 -10.97
C SER A 633 -3.89 64.51 -11.33
N PRO A 634 -5.12 64.18 -11.76
CA PRO A 634 -5.50 62.81 -12.13
C PRO A 634 -4.63 62.25 -13.25
N ALA A 635 -4.32 60.96 -13.16
CA ALA A 635 -3.61 60.25 -14.21
C ALA A 635 -4.49 60.08 -15.47
N PRO A 636 -3.92 60.11 -16.68
CA PRO A 636 -4.67 59.93 -17.91
C PRO A 636 -5.26 58.51 -18.00
N VAL A 637 -6.52 58.43 -18.41
CA VAL A 637 -7.19 57.16 -18.71
C VAL A 637 -6.91 56.78 -20.16
N HIS A 638 -6.44 55.56 -20.37
CA HIS A 638 -6.11 55.01 -21.67
C HIS A 638 -7.05 53.86 -22.04
N LEU A 639 -7.35 53.71 -23.32
CA LEU A 639 -7.98 52.51 -23.85
C LEU A 639 -6.89 51.46 -24.10
N MET A 640 -6.87 50.40 -23.30
CA MET A 640 -5.80 49.40 -23.32
C MET A 640 -6.34 48.02 -23.68
N PRO A 641 -5.57 47.18 -24.41
CA PRO A 641 -5.97 45.84 -24.83
C PRO A 641 -5.82 44.82 -23.69
N LEU A 642 -6.54 45.06 -22.59
CA LEU A 642 -6.62 44.20 -21.42
C LEU A 642 -8.01 44.26 -20.79
N ASP A 643 -8.33 43.29 -19.93
CA ASP A 643 -9.55 43.28 -19.11
C ASP A 643 -9.25 43.72 -17.68
N ILE A 644 -9.75 44.90 -17.30
CA ILE A 644 -9.55 45.48 -15.96
C ILE A 644 -10.05 44.56 -14.83
N ARG A 645 -11.05 43.70 -15.09
CA ARG A 645 -11.62 42.80 -14.10
C ARG A 645 -10.62 41.72 -13.66
N ASN A 646 -9.68 41.33 -14.53
CA ASN A 646 -8.64 40.38 -14.18
C ASN A 646 -7.69 40.94 -13.11
N TYR A 647 -7.51 42.25 -13.09
CA TYR A 647 -6.65 42.96 -12.13
C TYR A 647 -7.39 43.33 -10.84
N THR A 648 -8.66 43.73 -10.95
CA THR A 648 -9.46 44.30 -9.85
C THR A 648 -10.34 43.28 -9.12
N HIS A 649 -10.84 42.26 -9.82
CA HIS A 649 -11.76 41.27 -9.28
C HIS A 649 -11.22 39.84 -9.39
N GLY A 650 -10.05 39.66 -10.03
CA GLY A 650 -9.47 38.34 -10.24
C GLY A 650 -10.36 37.46 -11.12
N SER A 651 -11.00 38.03 -12.15
CA SER A 651 -11.74 37.24 -13.14
C SER A 651 -10.82 36.40 -14.03
N GLU A 652 -11.37 35.34 -14.63
CA GLU A 652 -10.61 34.45 -15.51
C GLU A 652 -9.98 35.23 -16.69
N PRO A 653 -8.67 35.05 -16.97
CA PRO A 653 -7.99 35.80 -18.03
C PRO A 653 -8.62 35.59 -19.41
N SER A 654 -8.95 36.69 -20.10
CA SER A 654 -9.50 36.69 -21.46
C SER A 654 -8.66 37.56 -22.41
N HIS A 655 -8.50 37.11 -23.67
CA HIS A 655 -7.66 37.76 -24.69
C HIS A 655 -8.43 38.70 -25.64
N GLN A 656 -9.73 38.94 -25.40
CA GLN A 656 -10.62 39.56 -26.40
C GLN A 656 -11.30 40.85 -25.92
N THR A 657 -10.75 41.49 -24.89
CA THR A 657 -11.39 42.64 -24.25
C THR A 657 -10.42 43.82 -24.15
N THR A 658 -10.90 45.02 -24.45
CA THR A 658 -10.21 46.29 -24.21
C THR A 658 -10.90 47.04 -23.08
N SER A 659 -10.16 47.71 -22.20
CA SER A 659 -10.70 48.44 -21.05
C SER A 659 -10.16 49.86 -20.99
N HIS A 660 -10.99 50.80 -20.53
CA HIS A 660 -10.53 52.12 -20.11
C HIS A 660 -9.90 52.01 -18.72
N VAL A 661 -8.60 52.25 -18.63
CA VAL A 661 -7.80 52.02 -17.43
C VAL A 661 -6.73 53.09 -17.25
N VAL A 662 -6.24 53.22 -16.02
CA VAL A 662 -4.97 53.88 -15.73
C VAL A 662 -3.91 52.80 -15.51
N LEU A 663 -2.76 52.93 -16.18
CA LEU A 663 -1.55 52.14 -15.89
C LEU A 663 -0.56 53.02 -15.14
N ASP A 664 -0.40 52.76 -13.85
CA ASP A 664 0.65 53.41 -13.07
C ASP A 664 1.92 52.57 -13.14
N LYS A 665 3.07 53.22 -13.37
CA LYS A 665 4.37 52.55 -13.26
C LYS A 665 4.60 52.18 -11.80
N LEU A 666 4.66 50.89 -11.52
CA LEU A 666 4.94 50.39 -10.17
C LEU A 666 6.41 50.64 -9.83
N GLY A 667 7.31 50.13 -10.65
CA GLY A 667 8.75 50.22 -10.45
C GLY A 667 9.54 49.44 -11.48
N VAL A 668 10.87 49.39 -11.32
CA VAL A 668 11.78 48.76 -12.27
C VAL A 668 12.69 47.75 -11.57
N LEU A 669 12.70 46.51 -12.04
CA LEU A 669 13.63 45.48 -11.57
C LEU A 669 14.84 45.42 -12.51
N ALA A 670 16.02 45.69 -11.98
CA ALA A 670 17.27 45.65 -12.74
C ALA A 670 17.56 44.26 -13.32
N ALA A 671 18.15 44.24 -14.51
CA ALA A 671 18.62 43.03 -15.18
C ALA A 671 19.53 42.19 -14.26
N PRO A 672 19.56 40.85 -14.41
CA PRO A 672 20.46 40.02 -13.62
C PRO A 672 21.93 40.30 -13.95
N THR A 673 22.78 40.30 -12.92
CA THR A 673 24.22 40.53 -13.04
C THR A 673 24.99 39.32 -13.58
N SER A 674 24.40 38.13 -13.52
CA SER A 674 24.96 36.90 -14.06
C SER A 674 24.00 36.26 -15.08
N THR A 675 24.57 35.81 -16.19
CA THR A 675 23.83 35.00 -17.17
C THR A 675 23.56 33.61 -16.58
N THR A 676 22.28 33.27 -16.45
CA THR A 676 21.87 31.93 -16.01
C THR A 676 21.91 30.97 -17.19
N SER A 677 22.45 29.76 -16.99
CA SER A 677 22.40 28.69 -18.00
C SER A 677 20.96 28.31 -18.31
N ARG A 678 20.68 27.95 -19.55
CA ARG A 678 19.35 27.50 -19.97
C ARG A 678 18.99 26.20 -19.27
N MET A 679 17.82 26.18 -18.64
CA MET A 679 17.23 25.03 -17.98
C MET A 679 16.02 24.51 -18.78
N LYS A 680 15.80 23.19 -18.75
CA LYS A 680 14.64 22.51 -19.36
C LYS A 680 13.78 21.86 -18.27
N GLY A 681 12.48 21.72 -18.50
CA GLY A 681 11.58 21.18 -17.49
C GLY A 681 11.09 22.24 -16.51
N THR A 682 9.81 22.17 -16.15
CA THR A 682 9.18 23.09 -15.18
C THR A 682 9.93 23.11 -13.84
N TYR A 683 10.39 21.96 -13.33
CA TYR A 683 11.12 21.90 -12.05
C TYR A 683 12.41 22.72 -12.08
N GLN A 684 13.27 22.54 -13.09
CA GLN A 684 14.52 23.30 -13.15
C GLN A 684 14.24 24.80 -13.36
N ARG A 685 13.30 25.15 -14.26
CA ARG A 685 12.91 26.54 -14.53
C ARG A 685 12.31 27.23 -13.30
N PHE A 686 11.59 26.50 -12.45
CA PHE A 686 11.06 27.00 -11.19
C PHE A 686 12.17 27.50 -10.23
N HIS A 687 13.39 26.98 -10.37
CA HIS A 687 14.55 27.38 -9.58
C HIS A 687 15.42 28.48 -10.24
N TYR A 688 14.94 29.14 -11.30
CA TYR A 688 15.66 30.29 -11.86
C TYR A 688 15.81 31.42 -10.81
N PRO A 689 17.04 31.89 -10.50
CA PRO A 689 17.24 32.93 -9.50
C PRO A 689 16.54 34.24 -9.82
N HIS A 690 16.41 34.60 -11.10
CA HIS A 690 15.74 35.84 -11.49
C HIS A 690 14.21 35.72 -11.43
N PHE A 691 13.63 34.52 -11.57
CA PHE A 691 12.19 34.32 -11.34
C PHE A 691 11.83 34.50 -9.86
N GLU A 692 12.69 34.05 -8.94
CA GLU A 692 12.57 34.38 -7.51
C GLU A 692 12.55 35.90 -7.30
N ARG A 693 13.48 36.64 -7.92
CA ARG A 693 13.54 38.12 -7.82
C ARG A 693 12.27 38.79 -8.35
N ILE A 694 11.74 38.35 -9.49
CA ILE A 694 10.50 38.87 -10.07
C ILE A 694 9.32 38.60 -9.13
N ALA A 695 9.17 37.34 -8.69
CA ALA A 695 8.08 36.93 -7.81
C ALA A 695 8.12 37.66 -6.46
N GLN A 696 9.30 37.81 -5.85
CA GLN A 696 9.47 38.55 -4.61
C GLN A 696 9.17 40.04 -4.78
N PHE A 697 9.65 40.66 -5.87
CA PHE A 697 9.33 42.07 -6.17
C PHE A 697 7.81 42.28 -6.25
N ILE A 698 7.06 41.37 -6.88
CA ILE A 698 5.60 41.48 -6.96
C ILE A 698 4.97 41.23 -5.59
N ALA A 699 5.38 40.20 -4.86
CA ALA A 699 4.81 39.87 -3.55
C ALA A 699 5.02 40.97 -2.50
N ASP A 700 6.16 41.68 -2.55
CA ASP A 700 6.49 42.76 -1.63
C ASP A 700 5.68 44.03 -1.91
N HIS A 701 5.44 44.35 -3.18
CA HIS A 701 4.78 45.61 -3.56
C HIS A 701 3.30 45.45 -3.91
N ARG A 702 2.85 44.25 -4.28
CA ARG A 702 1.47 43.90 -4.63
C ARG A 702 1.07 42.56 -4.02
N PRO A 703 1.01 42.47 -2.67
CA PRO A 703 0.47 41.30 -2.00
C PRO A 703 -1.02 41.13 -2.32
N LEU A 704 -1.53 39.90 -2.19
CA LEU A 704 -2.96 39.59 -2.36
C LEU A 704 -3.85 40.40 -1.42
N ALA A 705 -3.34 40.70 -0.22
CA ALA A 705 -3.97 41.60 0.74
C ALA A 705 -2.89 42.26 1.60
N THR A 706 -3.10 43.52 1.95
CA THR A 706 -2.24 44.24 2.89
C THR A 706 -2.50 43.81 4.33
N TYR A 707 -1.57 44.11 5.23
CA TYR A 707 -1.77 43.84 6.66
C TYR A 707 -3.01 44.55 7.23
N ALA A 708 -3.23 45.81 6.81
CA ALA A 708 -4.37 46.59 7.26
C ALA A 708 -5.70 45.96 6.82
N GLU A 709 -5.79 45.56 5.55
CA GLU A 709 -6.95 44.85 4.99
C GLU A 709 -7.22 43.52 5.70
N LEU A 710 -6.17 42.71 5.94
CA LEU A 710 -6.30 41.46 6.67
C LEU A 710 -6.72 41.67 8.12
N LYS A 711 -6.23 42.73 8.77
CA LYS A 711 -6.62 43.09 10.13
C LYS A 711 -8.09 43.48 10.21
N GLU A 712 -8.60 44.24 9.24
CA GLU A 712 -10.03 44.59 9.16
C GLU A 712 -10.92 43.35 8.94
N VAL A 713 -10.53 42.48 8.00
CA VAL A 713 -11.23 41.21 7.75
C VAL A 713 -11.22 40.32 8.99
N ALA A 714 -10.07 40.21 9.65
CA ALA A 714 -9.88 39.35 10.80
C ALA A 714 -10.61 39.90 12.04
N ALA A 715 -10.76 41.22 12.17
CA ALA A 715 -11.49 41.85 13.27
C ALA A 715 -12.97 41.42 13.29
N GLY A 716 -13.65 41.42 12.14
CA GLY A 716 -15.09 41.17 12.06
C GLY A 716 -15.93 42.17 12.86
N GLU A 717 -17.25 42.15 12.68
CA GLU A 717 -18.17 43.05 13.39
C GLU A 717 -19.06 42.28 14.37
N THR A 718 -19.14 42.75 15.61
CA THR A 718 -20.10 42.26 16.61
C THR A 718 -21.43 43.01 16.50
N LYS A 719 -22.53 42.39 16.95
CA LYS A 719 -23.82 43.08 17.09
C LYS A 719 -23.70 44.34 17.95
N TYR A 720 -22.88 44.30 19.01
CA TYR A 720 -22.62 45.43 19.89
C TYR A 720 -21.94 46.61 19.17
N GLU A 721 -20.91 46.36 18.36
CA GLU A 721 -20.22 47.38 17.55
C GLU A 721 -21.13 47.99 16.47
N LYS A 722 -22.04 47.19 15.90
CA LYS A 722 -23.06 47.68 14.95
C LYS A 722 -24.04 48.64 15.60
N LEU A 723 -24.52 48.31 16.81
CA LEU A 723 -25.44 49.18 17.55
C LEU A 723 -24.77 50.48 18.07
N THR A 724 -23.43 50.51 18.16
CA THR A 724 -22.66 51.68 18.62
C THR A 724 -22.11 52.57 17.49
N ASN A 725 -22.45 52.30 16.22
CA ASN A 725 -22.08 53.11 15.04
C ASN A 725 -20.56 53.32 14.86
N VAL A 726 -19.74 52.30 15.15
CA VAL A 726 -18.27 52.44 15.10
C VAL A 726 -17.66 52.04 13.74
N TYR A 727 -18.38 51.33 12.86
CA TYR A 727 -17.84 50.87 11.57
C TYR A 727 -18.82 51.09 10.41
N GLU A 728 -18.33 51.62 9.28
CA GLU A 728 -19.06 51.68 8.00
C GLU A 728 -19.18 50.27 7.39
N GLU A 729 -20.34 49.93 6.81
CA GLU A 729 -20.63 48.66 6.10
C GLU A 729 -19.67 48.41 4.91
N ARG A 730 -18.46 47.90 5.17
CA ARG A 730 -17.48 47.48 4.13
C ARG A 730 -17.08 46.01 4.23
N SER A 731 -17.52 45.32 5.27
CA SER A 731 -17.04 44.00 5.67
C SER A 731 -17.36 42.88 4.67
N GLU A 732 -18.56 42.83 4.07
CA GLU A 732 -18.91 41.76 3.10
C GLU A 732 -18.19 41.88 1.75
N PHE A 733 -17.92 43.10 1.28
CA PHE A 733 -17.17 43.34 0.04
C PHE A 733 -15.70 42.94 0.21
N MET A 734 -15.08 43.35 1.32
CA MET A 734 -13.68 43.04 1.64
C MET A 734 -13.46 41.54 1.90
N LEU A 735 -14.41 40.86 2.55
CA LEU A 735 -14.37 39.39 2.74
C LEU A 735 -14.48 38.59 1.44
N ASN A 736 -15.21 39.09 0.43
CA ASN A 736 -15.29 38.48 -0.90
C ASN A 736 -14.07 38.76 -1.78
N LEU A 737 -13.38 39.89 -1.54
CA LEU A 737 -12.18 40.32 -2.26
C LEU A 737 -10.93 39.60 -1.69
N ILE A 738 -10.74 39.59 -0.37
CA ILE A 738 -9.46 39.22 0.26
C ILE A 738 -9.20 37.70 0.36
N ILE A 739 -10.23 36.87 0.19
CA ILE A 739 -10.09 35.41 0.27
C ILE A 739 -10.17 34.83 -1.15
N PRO A 740 -9.02 34.65 -1.85
CA PRO A 740 -8.97 33.76 -3.00
C PRO A 740 -9.65 32.45 -2.58
N PHE A 741 -10.62 31.98 -3.36
CA PHE A 741 -11.28 30.68 -3.14
C PHE A 741 -12.31 30.61 -1.99
N ARG A 742 -12.93 31.72 -1.55
CA ARG A 742 -14.05 31.69 -0.57
C ARG A 742 -15.15 30.66 -0.93
N SER A 743 -15.49 30.53 -2.22
CA SER A 743 -16.44 29.50 -2.70
C SER A 743 -15.89 28.07 -2.50
N CYS A 744 -14.61 27.84 -2.78
CA CYS A 744 -13.94 26.57 -2.49
C CYS A 744 -13.89 26.26 -0.99
N ILE A 745 -13.80 27.27 -0.12
CA ILE A 745 -13.83 27.14 1.35
C ILE A 745 -15.27 26.87 1.84
N GLN A 746 -16.30 27.47 1.25
CA GLN A 746 -17.70 27.13 1.53
C GLN A 746 -18.04 25.70 1.06
N ASP A 747 -17.49 25.30 -0.07
CA ASP A 747 -17.54 23.93 -0.58
C ASP A 747 -16.76 22.96 0.32
N LEU A 748 -15.66 23.40 0.96
CA LEU A 748 -14.90 22.66 1.98
C LEU A 748 -15.67 22.50 3.31
N ALA A 749 -16.37 23.55 3.74
CA ALA A 749 -17.18 23.57 4.97
C ALA A 749 -18.53 22.84 4.84
N SER A 750 -18.95 22.49 3.61
CA SER A 750 -20.22 21.82 3.32
C SER A 750 -20.30 20.35 3.75
N GLY A 751 -19.17 19.70 4.04
CA GLY A 751 -19.10 18.27 4.37
C GLY A 751 -19.36 17.32 3.19
N GLU A 752 -19.65 17.83 1.98
CA GLU A 752 -19.85 17.02 0.78
C GLU A 752 -18.51 16.74 0.08
N ARG A 753 -18.05 15.48 0.09
CA ARG A 753 -16.79 15.04 -0.53
C ARG A 753 -16.59 15.45 -2.00
N VAL A 754 -17.67 15.55 -2.78
CA VAL A 754 -17.58 15.97 -4.20
C VAL A 754 -17.12 17.43 -4.29
N ARG A 755 -17.47 18.27 -3.31
CA ARG A 755 -17.13 19.70 -3.25
C ARG A 755 -15.85 19.97 -2.44
N VAL A 756 -15.61 19.21 -1.37
CA VAL A 756 -14.34 19.22 -0.62
C VAL A 756 -13.17 18.76 -1.49
N ALA A 757 -13.35 17.70 -2.29
CA ALA A 757 -12.34 17.26 -3.25
C ALA A 757 -12.18 18.22 -4.43
N GLN A 758 -13.12 19.13 -4.70
CA GLN A 758 -13.00 20.17 -5.74
C GLN A 758 -12.34 21.45 -5.20
N GLY A 759 -12.54 21.79 -3.92
CA GLY A 759 -11.95 22.97 -3.28
C GLY A 759 -10.49 22.81 -2.81
N VAL A 760 -9.99 21.57 -2.80
CA VAL A 760 -8.68 21.22 -2.24
C VAL A 760 -7.72 20.96 -3.42
N PHE A 761 -6.87 21.96 -3.68
CA PHE A 761 -5.71 21.93 -4.60
C PHE A 761 -5.97 21.96 -6.14
N GLY A 762 -7.19 22.18 -6.62
CA GLY A 762 -7.49 22.31 -8.06
C GLY A 762 -6.88 23.54 -8.76
N CYS A 763 -6.38 24.53 -8.03
CA CYS A 763 -5.89 25.79 -8.63
C CYS A 763 -4.40 25.81 -8.94
N LEU A 764 -3.59 24.89 -8.40
CA LEU A 764 -2.13 25.05 -8.50
C LEU A 764 -1.44 24.18 -9.57
N MET A 765 -1.99 23.03 -10.03
CA MET A 765 -1.13 22.07 -10.75
C MET A 765 -1.67 21.36 -12.01
N ASP A 766 -2.76 21.79 -12.66
CA ASP A 766 -2.99 21.46 -14.09
C ASP A 766 -3.79 22.51 -14.90
N ALA A 767 -4.30 23.58 -14.28
CA ALA A 767 -5.32 24.46 -14.90
C ALA A 767 -4.79 25.68 -15.69
N ILE A 768 -3.55 25.65 -16.20
CA ILE A 768 -3.03 26.76 -17.02
C ILE A 768 -2.41 26.34 -18.34
N ALA A 769 -1.96 25.09 -18.52
CA ALA A 769 -1.04 24.87 -19.63
C ALA A 769 -1.62 24.41 -20.99
N VAL A 770 -2.76 23.70 -21.14
CA VAL A 770 -3.03 23.10 -22.48
C VAL A 770 -4.48 23.07 -23.08
N VAL A 771 -5.60 23.36 -22.39
CA VAL A 771 -6.95 23.19 -23.03
C VAL A 771 -7.96 24.36 -22.90
N GLY A 772 -7.57 25.56 -22.47
CA GLY A 772 -8.52 26.67 -22.25
C GLY A 772 -8.95 27.51 -23.47
N GLY A 773 -8.86 26.98 -24.69
CA GLY A 773 -9.51 27.57 -25.86
C GLY A 773 -10.76 26.76 -26.18
N ILE A 774 -11.92 27.44 -26.18
CA ILE A 774 -13.30 26.97 -26.47
C ILE A 774 -14.18 26.79 -25.23
N VAL A 775 -15.12 27.73 -25.15
CA VAL A 775 -16.41 27.76 -24.44
C VAL A 775 -17.03 26.36 -24.24
N GLY A 776 -17.30 25.99 -22.98
CA GLY A 776 -18.41 25.08 -22.61
C GLY A 776 -18.10 23.62 -22.28
N ALA A 777 -17.35 23.31 -21.19
CA ALA A 777 -17.31 21.97 -20.58
C ALA A 777 -16.74 21.93 -19.14
N VAL A 778 -17.10 22.87 -18.26
CA VAL A 778 -16.34 23.13 -17.01
C VAL A 778 -16.54 22.10 -15.88
N SER A 779 -17.53 21.20 -15.89
CA SER A 779 -17.82 20.37 -14.70
C SER A 779 -17.08 19.03 -14.58
N LYS A 780 -16.53 18.45 -15.67
CA LYS A 780 -15.90 17.11 -15.60
C LYS A 780 -14.37 17.10 -15.44
N ILE A 781 -13.68 18.11 -15.97
CA ILE A 781 -12.21 18.12 -16.01
C ILE A 781 -11.59 18.64 -14.68
N ALA A 782 -12.26 19.57 -13.99
CA ALA A 782 -11.79 20.08 -12.70
C ALA A 782 -11.80 19.01 -11.58
N ALA A 783 -12.76 18.09 -11.59
CA ALA A 783 -12.89 17.03 -10.60
C ALA A 783 -11.81 15.93 -10.72
N ILE A 784 -11.20 15.78 -11.90
CA ILE A 784 -10.15 14.79 -12.16
C ILE A 784 -8.78 15.33 -11.73
N MET A 785 -8.54 16.63 -11.93
CA MET A 785 -7.25 17.27 -11.59
C MET A 785 -7.09 17.57 -10.09
N SER A 786 -8.19 17.79 -9.37
CA SER A 786 -8.14 17.95 -7.91
C SER A 786 -7.79 16.64 -7.16
N ARG A 787 -8.17 15.48 -7.73
CA ARG A 787 -7.74 14.14 -7.24
C ARG A 787 -6.23 13.91 -7.41
N THR A 788 -5.58 14.58 -8.36
CA THR A 788 -4.14 14.47 -8.61
C THR A 788 -3.29 15.04 -7.47
N VAL A 789 -3.74 16.09 -6.77
CA VAL A 789 -2.88 16.79 -5.80
C VAL A 789 -2.88 16.16 -4.40
N SER A 790 -4.02 15.63 -3.91
CA SER A 790 -4.02 14.80 -2.69
C SER A 790 -3.18 13.53 -2.89
N SER A 791 -3.12 13.03 -4.13
CA SER A 791 -2.29 11.89 -4.49
C SER A 791 -0.81 12.28 -4.55
N CYS A 792 -0.46 13.45 -5.09
CA CYS A 792 0.91 13.98 -5.10
C CYS A 792 1.48 14.22 -3.69
N SER A 793 0.71 14.83 -2.77
CA SER A 793 1.16 15.01 -1.38
C SER A 793 1.42 13.68 -0.67
N ARG A 794 0.67 12.63 -1.04
CA ARG A 794 0.95 11.25 -0.58
C ARG A 794 2.21 10.67 -1.21
N VAL A 795 2.55 11.00 -2.46
CA VAL A 795 3.87 10.60 -3.00
C VAL A 795 4.98 11.22 -2.14
N ALA A 796 4.85 12.47 -1.68
CA ALA A 796 5.81 13.09 -0.75
C ALA A 796 5.89 12.36 0.60
N SER A 797 4.77 11.94 1.20
CA SER A 797 4.80 11.15 2.44
C SER A 797 5.43 9.77 2.23
N THR A 798 5.17 9.12 1.09
CA THR A 798 5.80 7.84 0.74
C THR A 798 7.30 7.96 0.46
N ALA A 799 7.77 9.12 -0.03
CA ALA A 799 9.18 9.42 -0.22
C ALA A 799 9.99 9.29 1.09
N LYS A 800 9.43 9.75 2.23
CA LYS A 800 10.06 9.57 3.55
C LYS A 800 10.19 8.10 3.93
N GLN A 801 9.15 7.31 3.69
CA GLN A 801 9.13 5.88 4.00
C GLN A 801 10.04 5.07 3.07
N LEU A 802 10.17 5.50 1.83
CA LEU A 802 11.05 4.93 0.82
C LEU A 802 12.52 4.99 1.27
N LEU A 803 12.97 6.12 1.84
CA LEU A 803 14.32 6.24 2.43
C LEU A 803 14.57 5.23 3.56
N ILE A 804 13.58 5.04 4.45
CA ILE A 804 13.67 4.08 5.56
C ILE A 804 13.72 2.64 5.04
N LEU A 805 12.86 2.31 4.08
CA LEU A 805 12.84 0.99 3.46
C LEU A 805 14.14 0.73 2.70
N ALA A 806 14.68 1.71 1.98
CA ALA A 806 15.86 1.53 1.17
C ALA A 806 17.10 1.10 1.97
N ILE A 807 17.24 1.57 3.22
CA ILE A 807 18.35 1.20 4.11
C ILE A 807 18.21 -0.26 4.60
N GLY A 808 16.98 -0.78 4.72
CA GLY A 808 16.72 -2.13 5.27
C GLY A 808 16.41 -3.21 4.23
N THR A 809 15.97 -2.85 3.02
CA THR A 809 15.47 -3.80 2.01
C THR A 809 16.38 -3.97 0.79
N PHE A 810 17.46 -3.21 0.67
CA PHE A 810 18.43 -3.35 -0.43
C PHE A 810 19.77 -3.84 0.11
N ASN A 811 20.33 -4.89 -0.51
CA ASN A 811 21.72 -5.29 -0.28
C ASN A 811 22.41 -5.51 -1.65
N PRO A 812 23.50 -4.78 -1.97
CA PRO A 812 24.26 -5.01 -3.19
C PRO A 812 25.07 -6.32 -3.18
N LEU A 813 25.23 -7.00 -2.03
CA LEU A 813 26.09 -8.18 -1.85
C LEU A 813 25.35 -9.49 -1.47
N ASP A 814 24.12 -9.46 -0.92
CA ASP A 814 23.33 -10.67 -0.57
C ASP A 814 22.37 -11.13 -1.67
N GLY A 815 22.84 -11.19 -2.91
CA GLY A 815 22.06 -11.80 -3.99
C GLY A 815 22.03 -13.32 -3.84
N LEU A 816 21.00 -13.90 -3.23
CA LEU A 816 20.70 -15.33 -3.40
C LEU A 816 20.50 -15.60 -4.91
N ASN A 817 21.47 -16.27 -5.52
CA ASN A 817 21.59 -16.43 -6.98
C ASN A 817 20.39 -17.13 -7.65
N SER A 818 19.64 -17.97 -6.92
CA SER A 818 18.53 -18.74 -7.49
C SER A 818 17.24 -17.93 -7.72
N TYR A 819 17.03 -16.82 -7.01
CA TYR A 819 15.87 -15.93 -7.20
C TYR A 819 16.22 -14.65 -8.00
N ALA A 820 17.52 -14.33 -8.09
CA ALA A 820 18.02 -13.07 -8.61
C ALA A 820 17.91 -12.90 -10.13
N ALA A 821 17.83 -14.00 -10.89
CA ALA A 821 17.87 -13.92 -12.36
C ALA A 821 16.52 -13.54 -13.00
N HIS A 822 15.38 -13.78 -12.33
CA HIS A 822 14.10 -13.79 -13.06
C HIS A 822 12.90 -13.07 -12.42
N GLY A 823 12.94 -12.62 -11.15
CA GLY A 823 11.73 -12.07 -10.50
C GLY A 823 11.81 -10.83 -9.60
N ALA A 824 12.99 -10.26 -9.34
CA ALA A 824 13.11 -9.09 -8.46
C ALA A 824 12.81 -7.72 -9.14
N LYS A 825 12.38 -7.71 -10.41
CA LYS A 825 12.27 -6.48 -11.24
C LYS A 825 10.95 -5.71 -11.12
N LEU A 826 10.02 -6.09 -10.23
CA LEU A 826 8.69 -5.45 -10.15
C LEU A 826 8.73 -3.91 -10.07
N PHE A 827 9.78 -3.32 -9.50
CA PHE A 827 9.85 -1.88 -9.26
C PHE A 827 11.19 -1.20 -9.59
N PHE A 828 12.17 -1.89 -10.20
CA PHE A 828 13.54 -1.35 -10.32
C PHE A 828 14.16 -1.47 -11.71
N LYS A 829 14.29 -0.32 -12.39
CA LYS A 829 15.08 -0.10 -13.59
C LYS A 829 16.48 0.42 -13.20
N GLY A 830 17.47 -0.48 -13.09
CA GLY A 830 18.88 -0.08 -13.08
C GLY A 830 19.78 -0.60 -11.96
N GLY A 831 19.53 -1.80 -11.45
CA GLY A 831 20.52 -2.57 -10.68
C GLY A 831 20.26 -2.68 -9.19
N LEU A 832 19.32 -1.91 -8.62
CA LEU A 832 18.82 -2.16 -7.28
C LEU A 832 18.05 -3.50 -7.26
N ARG A 833 18.40 -4.36 -6.30
CA ARG A 833 17.74 -5.65 -6.07
C ARG A 833 17.20 -5.67 -4.65
N LEU A 834 15.92 -6.01 -4.50
CA LEU A 834 15.34 -6.28 -3.19
C LEU A 834 16.06 -7.46 -2.56
N ASN A 835 16.38 -7.35 -1.27
CA ASN A 835 16.72 -8.50 -0.45
C ASN A 835 15.45 -9.35 -0.19
N LEU A 836 15.62 -10.49 0.48
CA LEU A 836 14.50 -11.39 0.80
C LEU A 836 13.35 -10.67 1.53
N VAL A 837 13.69 -9.76 2.45
CA VAL A 837 12.70 -8.97 3.22
C VAL A 837 11.88 -8.07 2.30
N GLY A 838 12.52 -7.43 1.31
CA GLY A 838 11.83 -6.61 0.31
C GLY A 838 10.90 -7.43 -0.58
N ILE A 839 11.32 -8.63 -1.00
CA ILE A 839 10.49 -9.55 -1.80
C ILE A 839 9.29 -10.03 -0.99
N GLU A 840 9.49 -10.38 0.28
CA GLU A 840 8.44 -10.83 1.19
C GLU A 840 7.38 -9.75 1.43
N VAL A 841 7.80 -8.48 1.60
CA VAL A 841 6.88 -7.34 1.75
C VAL A 841 5.97 -7.19 0.52
N VAL A 842 6.51 -7.32 -0.69
CA VAL A 842 5.74 -7.24 -1.93
C VAL A 842 4.77 -8.42 -2.05
N ALA A 843 5.26 -9.64 -1.82
CA ALA A 843 4.43 -10.85 -1.87
C ALA A 843 3.29 -10.81 -0.84
N LYS A 844 3.56 -10.32 0.38
CA LYS A 844 2.56 -10.15 1.43
C LYS A 844 1.50 -9.12 1.07
N ALA A 845 1.91 -7.94 0.61
CA ALA A 845 0.97 -6.89 0.19
C ALA A 845 0.07 -7.36 -0.96
N ARG A 846 0.67 -8.05 -1.95
CA ARG A 846 -0.06 -8.63 -3.07
C ARG A 846 -1.08 -9.67 -2.61
N THR A 847 -0.67 -10.67 -1.83
CA THR A 847 -1.57 -11.71 -1.32
C THR A 847 -2.69 -11.15 -0.44
N GLN A 848 -2.40 -10.12 0.36
CA GLN A 848 -3.40 -9.43 1.16
C GLN A 848 -4.45 -8.75 0.27
N ILE A 849 -4.05 -8.01 -0.76
CA ILE A 849 -4.98 -7.37 -1.70
C ILE A 849 -5.79 -8.41 -2.47
N HIS A 850 -5.14 -9.46 -3.00
CA HIS A 850 -5.82 -10.53 -3.75
C HIS A 850 -6.93 -11.20 -2.92
N ARG A 851 -6.67 -11.47 -1.64
CA ARG A 851 -7.68 -12.04 -0.72
C ARG A 851 -8.87 -11.12 -0.51
N LEU A 852 -8.67 -9.80 -0.56
CA LEU A 852 -9.69 -8.79 -0.30
C LEU A 852 -10.51 -8.46 -1.56
N THR A 853 -9.86 -8.37 -2.72
CA THR A 853 -10.49 -7.92 -3.97
C THR A 853 -10.93 -9.06 -4.88
N LYS A 854 -10.57 -10.32 -4.56
CA LYS A 854 -10.82 -11.52 -5.38
C LYS A 854 -10.24 -11.45 -6.80
N VAL A 855 -9.35 -10.51 -7.07
CA VAL A 855 -8.62 -10.41 -8.34
C VAL A 855 -7.50 -11.45 -8.29
N ALA A 856 -7.61 -12.51 -9.09
CA ALA A 856 -6.58 -13.55 -9.20
C ALA A 856 -6.26 -13.76 -10.68
N ASP A 857 -5.11 -13.25 -11.12
CA ASP A 857 -4.66 -13.28 -12.52
C ASP A 857 -3.63 -14.41 -12.80
N SER A 858 -3.14 -15.08 -11.74
CA SER A 858 -2.16 -16.18 -11.84
C SER A 858 -2.59 -17.43 -11.05
N TYR A 859 -2.09 -18.58 -11.50
CA TYR A 859 -2.20 -19.86 -10.80
C TYR A 859 -1.37 -19.81 -9.52
N ASP A 860 -2.05 -19.82 -8.37
CA ASP A 860 -1.42 -19.66 -7.06
C ASP A 860 -1.06 -21.00 -6.40
N VAL A 861 -0.28 -20.93 -5.31
CA VAL A 861 0.14 -22.11 -4.55
C VAL A 861 -1.05 -22.91 -4.01
N VAL A 862 -2.18 -22.24 -3.76
CA VAL A 862 -3.39 -22.88 -3.22
C VAL A 862 -4.04 -23.79 -4.25
N ARG A 863 -4.16 -23.34 -5.50
CA ARG A 863 -4.59 -24.20 -6.59
C ARG A 863 -3.56 -25.28 -6.88
N ALA A 864 -2.27 -24.93 -6.81
CA ALA A 864 -1.17 -25.87 -7.04
C ALA A 864 -1.14 -27.04 -6.06
N SER A 865 -1.37 -26.82 -4.77
CA SER A 865 -1.35 -27.87 -3.75
C SER A 865 -2.45 -28.92 -3.92
N ASN A 866 -3.50 -28.63 -4.69
CA ASN A 866 -4.61 -29.55 -4.91
C ASN A 866 -4.38 -30.52 -6.08
N ARG A 867 -3.22 -30.46 -6.75
CA ARG A 867 -2.90 -31.31 -7.90
C ARG A 867 -1.81 -32.32 -7.59
N ALA A 868 -2.16 -33.60 -7.68
CA ALA A 868 -1.24 -34.72 -7.45
C ALA A 868 -0.16 -34.89 -8.53
N ASP A 869 -0.34 -34.30 -9.71
CA ASP A 869 0.64 -34.34 -10.79
C ASP A 869 1.69 -33.22 -10.69
N LEU A 870 1.56 -32.29 -9.72
CA LEU A 870 2.49 -31.21 -9.49
C LEU A 870 3.47 -31.52 -8.35
N ALA A 871 4.73 -31.13 -8.53
CA ALA A 871 5.74 -31.21 -7.49
C ALA A 871 6.62 -29.97 -7.46
N GLN A 872 7.18 -29.69 -6.29
CA GLN A 872 8.26 -28.72 -6.14
C GLN A 872 9.61 -29.44 -6.21
N GLY A 873 10.57 -28.86 -6.90
CA GLY A 873 11.90 -29.46 -6.99
C GLY A 873 12.97 -28.55 -7.53
N THR A 874 14.17 -29.12 -7.63
CA THR A 874 15.33 -28.48 -8.23
C THR A 874 15.59 -29.06 -9.62
N TRP A 875 15.90 -28.19 -10.56
CA TRP A 875 16.29 -28.56 -11.92
C TRP A 875 17.65 -27.96 -12.28
N ILE A 876 18.52 -28.76 -12.90
CA ILE A 876 19.83 -28.34 -13.39
C ILE A 876 19.81 -28.50 -14.91
N ALA A 877 19.93 -27.38 -15.64
CA ALA A 877 20.02 -27.38 -17.09
C ALA A 877 21.35 -28.01 -17.56
N LYS A 878 21.38 -28.64 -18.74
CA LYS A 878 22.46 -29.50 -19.24
C LYS A 878 23.89 -28.93 -19.11
N ASP A 879 24.06 -27.61 -19.19
CA ASP A 879 25.37 -26.94 -19.17
C ASP A 879 25.54 -25.92 -18.02
N ASN A 880 24.59 -25.85 -17.09
CA ASN A 880 24.64 -24.90 -15.96
C ASN A 880 24.97 -25.64 -14.65
N SER A 881 25.90 -25.12 -13.84
CA SER A 881 26.24 -25.71 -12.53
C SER A 881 25.24 -25.34 -11.42
N GLU A 882 24.28 -24.46 -11.69
CA GLU A 882 23.35 -23.92 -10.69
C GLU A 882 21.95 -24.56 -10.77
N ALA A 883 21.44 -25.00 -9.62
CA ALA A 883 20.10 -25.58 -9.49
C ALA A 883 19.01 -24.49 -9.39
N ILE A 884 17.98 -24.61 -10.22
CA ILE A 884 16.81 -23.73 -10.27
C ILE A 884 15.67 -24.38 -9.49
N ASN A 885 15.08 -23.66 -8.54
CA ASN A 885 13.86 -24.08 -7.86
C ASN A 885 12.64 -23.72 -8.71
N LEU A 886 11.81 -24.70 -9.06
CA LEU A 886 10.59 -24.47 -9.84
C LEU A 886 9.48 -25.44 -9.47
N TRP A 887 8.26 -25.12 -9.90
CA TRP A 887 7.14 -26.06 -9.94
C TRP A 887 7.11 -26.79 -11.27
N ALA A 888 6.97 -28.11 -11.20
CA ALA A 888 6.88 -28.96 -12.37
C ALA A 888 5.60 -29.81 -12.33
N SER A 889 5.05 -30.09 -13.50
CA SER A 889 3.96 -31.04 -13.72
C SER A 889 4.51 -32.29 -14.37
N ARG A 890 4.04 -33.45 -13.92
CA ARG A 890 4.33 -34.74 -14.53
C ARG A 890 3.32 -35.04 -15.62
N SER A 891 3.79 -35.19 -16.85
CA SER A 891 2.99 -35.63 -17.99
C SER A 891 2.57 -37.11 -17.84
N ARG A 892 1.66 -37.56 -18.71
CA ARG A 892 1.15 -38.95 -18.69
C ARG A 892 2.23 -39.99 -19.02
N ASN A 893 3.24 -39.62 -19.81
CA ASN A 893 4.40 -40.46 -20.14
C ASN A 893 5.52 -40.39 -19.07
N SER A 894 5.23 -39.85 -17.88
CA SER A 894 6.14 -39.74 -16.73
C SER A 894 7.32 -38.77 -16.90
N THR A 895 7.29 -37.84 -17.85
CA THR A 895 8.27 -36.75 -17.97
C THR A 895 7.86 -35.52 -17.14
N TRP A 896 8.83 -34.77 -16.63
CA TRP A 896 8.57 -33.53 -15.90
C TRP A 896 8.71 -32.32 -16.81
N HIS A 897 7.75 -31.40 -16.73
CA HIS A 897 7.75 -30.14 -17.46
C HIS A 897 7.47 -28.99 -16.52
N ALA A 898 8.03 -27.81 -16.83
CA ALA A 898 7.72 -26.59 -16.11
C ALA A 898 6.23 -26.24 -16.25
N ILE A 899 5.65 -25.52 -15.28
CA ILE A 899 4.29 -25.00 -15.40
C ILE A 899 4.25 -23.51 -15.75
N ASN A 900 3.26 -23.13 -16.55
CA ASN A 900 3.01 -21.75 -16.91
C ASN A 900 2.09 -21.07 -15.89
N ARG A 901 1.76 -19.79 -16.12
CA ARG A 901 0.92 -19.00 -15.19
C ARG A 901 -0.51 -19.51 -15.02
N PHE A 902 -0.98 -20.44 -15.86
CA PHE A 902 -2.28 -21.10 -15.75
C PHE A 902 -2.19 -22.49 -15.09
N GLY A 903 -0.98 -22.89 -14.66
CA GLY A 903 -0.71 -24.22 -14.11
C GLY A 903 -0.58 -25.32 -15.17
N ARG A 904 -0.49 -24.99 -16.46
CA ARG A 904 -0.35 -25.98 -17.55
C ARG A 904 1.13 -26.26 -17.84
N PRO A 905 1.52 -27.51 -18.17
CA PRO A 905 2.89 -27.84 -18.53
C PRO A 905 3.33 -27.13 -19.83
N TRP A 906 4.60 -26.74 -19.91
CA TRP A 906 5.20 -26.12 -21.09
C TRP A 906 6.73 -26.34 -21.14
N GLY A 907 7.34 -26.03 -22.29
CA GLY A 907 8.80 -26.07 -22.47
C GLY A 907 9.37 -27.47 -22.64
N GLU A 908 10.69 -27.59 -22.57
CA GLU A 908 11.41 -28.86 -22.72
C GLU A 908 11.16 -29.81 -21.55
N ALA A 909 11.46 -31.10 -21.76
CA ALA A 909 11.49 -32.07 -20.69
C ALA A 909 12.63 -31.75 -19.70
N LEU A 910 12.29 -31.63 -18.42
CA LEU A 910 13.22 -31.31 -17.34
C LEU A 910 14.05 -32.53 -16.94
N ASN A 911 15.00 -32.90 -17.80
CA ASN A 911 15.98 -33.94 -17.51
C ASN A 911 16.75 -33.56 -16.24
N ASN A 912 16.90 -34.50 -15.29
CA ASN A 912 17.50 -34.30 -13.96
C ASN A 912 16.70 -33.43 -12.96
N PHE A 913 15.38 -33.27 -13.14
CA PHE A 913 14.53 -32.71 -12.09
C PHE A 913 14.51 -33.61 -10.84
N ARG A 914 14.93 -33.06 -9.70
CA ARG A 914 14.83 -33.72 -8.39
C ARG A 914 13.64 -33.16 -7.64
N SER A 915 12.57 -33.97 -7.55
CA SER A 915 11.41 -33.65 -6.72
C SER A 915 11.83 -33.64 -5.25
N ILE A 916 11.48 -32.57 -4.56
CA ILE A 916 11.71 -32.36 -3.12
C ILE A 916 10.45 -32.73 -2.31
N GLY A 917 9.31 -32.89 -2.98
CA GLY A 917 8.04 -33.30 -2.41
C GLY A 917 6.84 -32.58 -3.05
N ASP A 918 5.66 -32.86 -2.50
CA ASP A 918 4.40 -32.20 -2.89
C ASP A 918 4.45 -30.70 -2.60
N ILE A 919 3.72 -29.91 -3.39
CA ILE A 919 3.61 -28.45 -3.20
C ILE A 919 2.89 -28.20 -1.88
N ARG A 920 3.63 -27.78 -0.86
CA ARG A 920 3.07 -27.35 0.43
C ARG A 920 2.53 -25.93 0.30
N LEU A 921 1.32 -25.71 0.81
CA LEU A 921 0.80 -24.35 0.98
C LEU A 921 1.80 -23.52 1.80
N PRO A 922 2.15 -22.29 1.37
CA PRO A 922 2.88 -21.37 2.23
C PRO A 922 2.05 -21.21 3.50
N ARG A 923 2.66 -21.56 4.63
CA ARG A 923 1.99 -21.45 5.92
C ARG A 923 1.64 -20.00 6.16
N PHE A 924 0.46 -19.73 6.70
CA PHE A 924 0.07 -18.37 7.04
C PHE A 924 1.14 -17.72 7.95
N ASP A 925 1.56 -16.49 7.63
CA ASP A 925 2.54 -15.72 8.41
C ASP A 925 2.16 -15.64 9.91
N LYS A 926 0.85 -15.75 10.20
CA LYS A 926 0.31 -15.77 11.55
C LYS A 926 0.15 -17.21 12.02
N GLN A 927 0.97 -17.61 12.98
CA GLN A 927 0.90 -18.89 13.66
C GLN A 927 0.43 -18.71 15.11
N LEU A 928 -0.01 -19.81 15.74
CA LEU A 928 -0.22 -19.85 17.18
C LEU A 928 1.13 -19.65 17.89
N PRO A 929 1.18 -18.89 19.01
CA PRO A 929 2.43 -18.66 19.74
C PRO A 929 3.04 -19.97 20.24
N ALA A 930 4.38 -20.06 20.29
CA ALA A 930 5.08 -21.19 20.91
C ALA A 930 4.58 -21.49 22.34
N LEU A 931 4.16 -20.47 23.09
CA LEU A 931 3.56 -20.63 24.42
C LEU A 931 2.28 -21.49 24.38
N TYR A 932 1.48 -21.41 23.32
CA TYR A 932 0.31 -22.28 23.11
C TYR A 932 0.73 -23.72 22.83
N THR A 933 1.73 -23.93 21.96
CA THR A 933 2.28 -25.27 21.73
C THR A 933 2.79 -25.88 23.04
N GLY A 934 3.42 -25.07 23.89
CA GLY A 934 3.90 -25.50 25.20
C GLY A 934 2.79 -25.99 26.12
N THR A 935 1.62 -25.32 26.14
CA THR A 935 0.48 -25.79 26.95
C THR A 935 -0.11 -27.08 26.40
N VAL A 936 -0.14 -27.26 25.08
CA VAL A 936 -0.56 -28.52 24.44
C VAL A 936 0.39 -29.67 24.82
N ILE A 937 1.71 -29.44 24.74
CA ILE A 937 2.72 -30.45 25.10
C ILE A 937 2.62 -30.81 26.58
N ASP A 938 2.46 -29.84 27.48
CA ASP A 938 2.39 -30.10 28.93
C ASP A 938 1.16 -30.94 29.30
N SER A 939 0.01 -30.65 28.66
CA SER A 939 -1.21 -31.46 28.82
C SER A 939 -1.04 -32.86 28.22
N ALA A 940 -0.48 -32.96 27.01
CA ALA A 940 -0.21 -34.22 26.35
C ALA A 940 0.80 -35.09 27.11
N LEU A 941 1.83 -34.51 27.73
CA LEU A 941 2.77 -35.22 28.62
C LEU A 941 2.06 -35.79 29.84
N SER A 942 1.12 -35.04 30.41
CA SER A 942 0.31 -35.50 31.55
C SER A 942 -0.59 -36.67 31.14
N THR A 943 -1.24 -36.59 29.99
CA THR A 943 -2.04 -37.69 29.41
C THR A 943 -1.16 -38.90 29.06
N ALA A 944 0.05 -38.70 28.53
CA ALA A 944 1.00 -39.77 28.22
C ALA A 944 1.44 -40.52 29.49
N ARG A 945 1.78 -39.79 30.57
CA ARG A 945 2.10 -40.39 31.88
C ARG A 945 0.95 -41.24 32.41
N LEU A 946 -0.28 -40.72 32.33
CA LEU A 946 -1.48 -41.46 32.76
C LEU A 946 -1.67 -42.75 31.96
N LYS A 947 -1.49 -42.70 30.63
CA LYS A 947 -1.57 -43.89 29.77
C LYS A 947 -0.54 -44.95 30.12
N ILE A 948 0.71 -44.54 30.34
CA ILE A 948 1.81 -45.43 30.74
C ILE A 948 1.52 -46.06 32.12
N ASP A 949 1.05 -45.27 33.09
CA ASP A 949 0.71 -45.74 34.43
C ASP A 949 -0.44 -46.75 34.42
N ARG A 950 -1.48 -46.49 33.64
CA ARG A 950 -2.59 -47.42 33.43
C ARG A 950 -2.13 -48.69 32.74
N ALA A 951 -1.36 -48.59 31.67
CA ALA A 951 -0.85 -49.75 30.94
C ALA A 951 0.02 -50.65 31.85
N ILE A 952 0.91 -50.06 32.65
CA ILE A 952 1.73 -50.78 33.63
C ILE A 952 0.86 -51.44 34.70
N THR A 953 -0.18 -50.76 35.18
CA THR A 953 -1.11 -51.29 36.16
C THR A 953 -1.89 -52.47 35.58
N VAL A 954 -2.37 -52.38 34.34
CA VAL A 954 -3.02 -53.50 33.64
C VAL A 954 -2.07 -54.68 33.51
N LEU A 955 -0.82 -54.45 33.10
CA LEU A 955 0.18 -55.51 32.92
C LEU A 955 0.58 -56.18 34.25
N SER A 956 0.68 -55.42 35.35
CA SER A 956 1.03 -55.98 36.67
C SER A 956 -0.07 -56.86 37.27
N HIS A 957 -1.33 -56.62 36.89
CA HIS A 957 -2.49 -57.42 37.30
C HIS A 957 -2.93 -58.45 36.24
N ALA A 958 -2.20 -58.57 35.12
CA ALA A 958 -2.58 -59.40 33.98
C ALA A 958 -2.33 -60.91 34.16
N ASN A 959 -1.87 -61.37 35.33
CA ASN A 959 -1.68 -62.81 35.58
C ASN A 959 -3.00 -63.55 35.30
N HIS A 960 -3.00 -64.38 34.24
CA HIS A 960 -4.13 -65.16 33.72
C HIS A 960 -5.20 -64.40 32.90
N ARG A 961 -4.98 -63.14 32.50
CA ARG A 961 -5.87 -62.40 31.58
C ARG A 961 -5.59 -62.72 30.11
N THR A 962 -6.49 -63.49 29.48
CA THR A 962 -6.33 -63.96 28.08
C THR A 962 -6.43 -62.85 27.03
N ASP A 963 -7.18 -61.79 27.33
CA ASP A 963 -7.34 -60.55 26.57
C ASP A 963 -6.03 -59.75 26.47
N VAL A 964 -5.31 -59.58 27.58
CA VAL A 964 -4.03 -58.85 27.62
C VAL A 964 -2.94 -59.61 26.86
N GLY A 965 -2.85 -60.94 27.04
CA GLY A 965 -1.90 -61.77 26.28
C GLY A 965 -2.16 -61.73 24.77
N LYS A 966 -3.44 -61.72 24.36
CA LYS A 966 -3.83 -61.60 22.95
C LYS A 966 -3.38 -60.28 22.35
N ILE A 967 -3.65 -59.13 22.97
CA ILE A 967 -3.28 -57.84 22.37
C ILE A 967 -1.77 -57.64 22.27
N VAL A 968 -1.00 -58.12 23.25
CA VAL A 968 0.46 -58.14 23.19
C VAL A 968 0.92 -58.95 21.96
N SER A 969 0.34 -60.13 21.75
CA SER A 969 0.70 -60.97 20.60
C SER A 969 0.31 -60.37 19.24
N LEU A 970 -0.81 -59.63 19.20
CA LEU A 970 -1.33 -59.01 17.97
C LEU A 970 -0.43 -57.88 17.45
N LEU A 971 0.15 -57.09 18.34
CA LEU A 971 0.92 -55.89 17.96
C LEU A 971 2.43 -56.06 18.03
N LEU A 972 2.92 -56.96 18.91
CA LEU A 972 4.36 -57.18 19.12
C LEU A 972 4.85 -58.58 18.70
N GLY A 973 3.97 -59.47 18.23
CA GLY A 973 4.35 -60.83 17.85
C GLY A 973 4.65 -61.72 19.08
N GLU A 974 5.71 -62.54 19.00
CA GLU A 974 6.09 -63.46 20.10
C GLU A 974 6.77 -62.71 21.27
N SER A 975 5.96 -62.12 22.16
CA SER A 975 6.43 -61.43 23.36
C SER A 975 5.70 -61.91 24.62
N SER A 976 6.36 -61.80 25.78
CA SER A 976 5.75 -62.11 27.08
C SER A 976 5.26 -60.85 27.77
N ILE A 977 4.15 -60.96 28.53
CA ILE A 977 3.60 -59.86 29.35
C ILE A 977 4.67 -59.28 30.29
N ALA A 978 5.53 -60.14 30.86
CA ALA A 978 6.63 -59.72 31.72
C ALA A 978 7.65 -58.84 30.98
N ALA A 979 8.04 -59.20 29.76
CA ALA A 979 8.97 -58.41 28.95
C ALA A 979 8.39 -57.05 28.56
N VAL A 980 7.11 -57.00 28.18
CA VAL A 980 6.38 -55.76 27.88
C VAL A 980 6.33 -54.85 29.10
N ASN A 981 6.00 -55.40 30.26
CA ASN A 981 5.95 -54.65 31.51
C ASN A 981 7.33 -54.07 31.88
N SER A 982 8.42 -54.82 31.69
CA SER A 982 9.78 -54.32 31.93
C SER A 982 10.14 -53.12 31.05
N VAL A 983 9.76 -53.14 29.77
CA VAL A 983 10.02 -52.02 28.85
C VAL A 983 9.22 -50.78 29.27
N LEU A 984 7.92 -50.92 29.55
CA LEU A 984 7.10 -49.78 29.98
C LEU A 984 7.51 -49.24 31.35
N MET A 985 7.92 -50.11 32.29
CA MET A 985 8.49 -49.69 33.59
C MET A 985 9.78 -48.89 33.43
N ALA A 986 10.68 -49.30 32.52
CA ALA A 986 11.88 -48.53 32.22
C ALA A 986 11.52 -47.14 31.65
N GLN A 987 10.56 -47.10 30.75
CA GLN A 987 10.05 -45.87 30.13
C GLN A 987 9.36 -44.93 31.13
N LYS A 988 8.63 -45.46 32.11
CA LYS A 988 7.98 -44.67 33.17
C LYS A 988 8.93 -43.69 33.86
N SER A 989 10.18 -44.11 34.11
CA SER A 989 11.21 -43.24 34.69
C SER A 989 11.51 -42.02 33.81
N TYR A 990 11.51 -42.18 32.48
CA TYR A 990 11.71 -41.10 31.53
C TYR A 990 10.49 -40.17 31.50
N TYR A 991 9.26 -40.66 31.34
CA TYR A 991 8.07 -39.78 31.31
C TYR A 991 7.88 -39.01 32.62
N SER A 992 8.30 -39.56 33.77
CA SER A 992 8.29 -38.83 35.04
C SER A 992 9.35 -37.71 35.11
N ALA A 993 10.48 -37.84 34.42
CA ALA A 993 11.58 -36.88 34.45
C ALA A 993 11.53 -35.84 33.32
N VAL A 994 10.93 -36.17 32.17
CA VAL A 994 10.77 -35.25 31.04
C VAL A 994 9.73 -34.18 31.36
N SER A 995 10.06 -32.92 31.08
CA SER A 995 9.16 -31.77 31.22
C SER A 995 9.22 -30.88 29.98
N LEU A 996 8.37 -29.85 29.89
CA LEU A 996 8.39 -28.87 28.80
C LEU A 996 9.79 -28.25 28.56
N ARG A 997 10.64 -28.15 29.60
CA ARG A 997 12.01 -27.59 29.48
C ARG A 997 12.94 -28.45 28.62
N ASN A 998 12.60 -29.71 28.41
CA ASN A 998 13.37 -30.63 27.56
C ASN A 998 13.02 -30.51 26.06
N PHE A 999 12.07 -29.62 25.73
CA PHE A 999 11.63 -29.35 24.36
C PHE A 999 12.20 -28.02 23.85
N LEU A 1000 12.66 -28.01 22.61
CA LEU A 1000 12.97 -26.82 21.82
C LEU A 1000 11.78 -26.51 20.92
N LEU A 1001 11.05 -25.43 21.23
CA LEU A 1001 9.90 -24.98 20.44
C LEU A 1001 10.40 -24.07 19.31
N ALA A 1002 10.30 -24.53 18.07
CA ALA A 1002 10.77 -23.82 16.89
C ALA A 1002 9.62 -23.26 16.05
N ASP A 1003 9.76 -22.01 15.62
CA ASP A 1003 8.82 -21.32 14.72
C ASP A 1003 9.13 -21.57 13.22
N GLN A 1004 10.32 -22.09 12.89
CA GLN A 1004 10.76 -22.45 11.54
C GLN A 1004 11.29 -23.88 11.51
N SER A 1005 10.99 -24.65 10.45
CA SER A 1005 11.35 -26.08 10.38
C SER A 1005 12.85 -26.27 10.14
N VAL A 1006 13.49 -27.09 10.98
CA VAL A 1006 14.86 -27.58 10.77
C VAL A 1006 14.87 -29.01 10.18
N SER A 1007 13.75 -29.73 10.28
CA SER A 1007 13.54 -31.06 9.68
C SER A 1007 12.16 -31.15 9.00
N GLN A 1008 11.90 -32.25 8.29
CA GLN A 1008 10.59 -32.52 7.67
C GLN A 1008 9.54 -33.05 8.67
N ASP A 1009 9.93 -33.37 9.91
CA ASP A 1009 9.09 -34.02 10.91
C ASP A 1009 8.52 -33.02 11.94
N MET A 1010 7.28 -33.26 12.40
CA MET A 1010 6.62 -32.48 13.45
C MET A 1010 7.40 -32.50 14.78
N LEU A 1011 7.97 -33.65 15.11
CA LEU A 1011 8.78 -33.91 16.30
C LEU A 1011 10.11 -34.52 15.86
N ALA A 1012 11.22 -33.91 16.25
CA ALA A 1012 12.56 -34.42 15.99
C ALA A 1012 13.28 -34.73 17.30
N PHE A 1013 13.94 -35.89 17.36
CA PHE A 1013 14.65 -36.37 18.54
C PHE A 1013 16.16 -36.29 18.31
N ASP A 1014 16.90 -35.77 19.29
CA ASP A 1014 18.36 -35.72 19.30
C ASP A 1014 18.93 -36.80 20.25
N PRO A 1015 19.47 -37.90 19.69
CA PRO A 1015 20.02 -38.99 20.50
C PRO A 1015 21.25 -38.60 21.32
N GLU A 1016 22.07 -37.66 20.85
CA GLU A 1016 23.27 -37.22 21.54
C GLU A 1016 22.90 -36.34 22.73
N ALA A 1017 21.99 -35.39 22.53
CA ALA A 1017 21.46 -34.56 23.60
C ALA A 1017 20.69 -35.37 24.65
N PHE A 1018 19.97 -36.42 24.24
CA PHE A 1018 19.30 -37.32 25.17
C PHE A 1018 20.27 -38.11 26.04
N ARG A 1019 21.38 -38.63 25.49
CA ARG A 1019 22.42 -39.30 26.30
C ARG A 1019 23.07 -38.32 27.28
N ALA A 1020 23.37 -37.10 26.82
CA ALA A 1020 23.88 -36.05 27.68
C ALA A 1020 22.90 -35.73 28.82
N TRP A 1021 21.61 -35.64 28.52
CA TRP A 1021 20.54 -35.49 29.51
C TRP A 1021 20.52 -36.63 30.53
N GLN A 1022 20.58 -37.89 30.12
CA GLN A 1022 20.59 -39.04 31.04
C GLN A 1022 21.73 -38.96 32.07
N THR A 1023 22.89 -38.44 31.67
CA THR A 1023 24.06 -38.28 32.55
C THR A 1023 24.14 -36.93 33.30
N ALA A 1024 23.20 -36.00 33.08
CA ALA A 1024 23.31 -34.62 33.55
C ALA A 1024 22.97 -34.39 35.03
N GLY A 1025 22.49 -35.40 35.76
CA GLY A 1025 22.13 -35.25 37.18
C GLY A 1025 21.14 -34.10 37.42
N SER A 1026 21.49 -33.13 38.26
CA SER A 1026 20.65 -31.96 38.57
C SER A 1026 20.41 -31.01 37.40
N LEU A 1027 21.26 -31.03 36.35
CA LEU A 1027 21.12 -30.21 35.15
C LEU A 1027 20.23 -30.85 34.07
N GLN A 1028 19.59 -31.98 34.38
CA GLN A 1028 18.62 -32.64 33.48
C GLN A 1028 17.51 -31.72 32.99
N SER A 1029 17.06 -30.79 33.84
CA SER A 1029 15.99 -29.85 33.45
C SER A 1029 16.42 -28.78 32.45
N GLU A 1030 17.71 -28.65 32.15
CA GLU A 1030 18.28 -27.62 31.25
C GLU A 1030 18.66 -28.16 29.86
N LYS A 1031 18.61 -29.48 29.65
CA LYS A 1031 18.99 -30.11 28.37
C LYS A 1031 17.76 -30.34 27.51
N GLN A 1032 17.71 -29.66 26.36
CA GLN A 1032 16.72 -29.89 25.31
C GLN A 1032 17.20 -31.00 24.39
N PHE A 1033 16.34 -31.99 24.12
CA PHE A 1033 16.65 -33.12 23.24
C PHE A 1033 15.48 -33.53 22.33
N ILE A 1034 14.35 -32.82 22.43
CA ILE A 1034 13.24 -32.93 21.49
C ILE A 1034 13.01 -31.56 20.87
N SER A 1035 13.05 -31.47 19.54
CA SER A 1035 12.63 -30.28 18.81
C SER A 1035 11.20 -30.44 18.33
N VAL A 1036 10.38 -29.42 18.54
CA VAL A 1036 8.98 -29.38 18.11
C VAL A 1036 8.81 -28.28 17.11
N PHE A 1037 8.24 -28.64 15.95
CA PHE A 1037 7.78 -27.62 15.03
C PHE A 1037 6.37 -27.19 15.41
N CYS A 1038 6.26 -25.99 16.00
CA CYS A 1038 5.02 -25.52 16.63
C CYS A 1038 3.82 -25.51 15.69
N ALA A 1039 4.01 -25.10 14.44
CA ALA A 1039 2.94 -25.04 13.46
C ALA A 1039 2.36 -26.42 13.12
N ASP A 1040 3.22 -27.44 12.97
CA ASP A 1040 2.77 -28.80 12.65
C ASP A 1040 2.06 -29.47 13.82
N LEU A 1041 2.60 -29.31 15.04
CA LEU A 1041 1.96 -29.86 16.23
C LEU A 1041 0.59 -29.24 16.45
N ASN A 1042 0.48 -27.91 16.33
CA ASN A 1042 -0.80 -27.24 16.49
C ASN A 1042 -1.80 -27.59 15.39
N GLN A 1043 -1.35 -27.75 14.14
CA GLN A 1043 -2.21 -28.21 13.05
C GLN A 1043 -2.72 -29.63 13.32
N ARG A 1044 -1.82 -30.55 13.68
CA ARG A 1044 -2.16 -31.93 14.06
C ARG A 1044 -3.18 -31.97 15.21
N PHE A 1045 -3.00 -31.11 16.21
CA PHE A 1045 -3.91 -30.99 17.34
C PHE A 1045 -5.30 -30.49 16.91
N VAL A 1046 -5.36 -29.50 16.02
CA VAL A 1046 -6.62 -28.95 15.48
C VAL A 1046 -7.34 -29.96 14.58
N GLU A 1047 -6.63 -30.65 13.69
CA GLU A 1047 -7.19 -31.70 12.82
C GLU A 1047 -7.71 -32.91 13.61
N SER A 1048 -7.21 -33.08 14.84
CA SER A 1048 -7.64 -34.14 15.76
C SER A 1048 -8.69 -33.64 16.77
N ASP A 1049 -9.48 -32.61 16.44
CA ASP A 1049 -10.53 -32.06 17.30
C ASP A 1049 -10.05 -31.63 18.71
N LEU A 1050 -8.81 -31.12 18.81
CA LEU A 1050 -8.16 -30.73 20.07
C LEU A 1050 -7.98 -31.90 21.06
N ASN A 1051 -7.81 -33.12 20.54
CA ASN A 1051 -7.62 -34.32 21.33
C ASN A 1051 -6.19 -34.47 21.86
N GLU A 1052 -6.01 -34.25 23.15
CA GLU A 1052 -4.71 -34.35 23.83
C GLU A 1052 -4.16 -35.79 23.81
N GLY A 1053 -5.05 -36.79 23.72
CA GLY A 1053 -4.68 -38.20 23.64
C GLY A 1053 -3.89 -38.55 22.38
N VAL A 1054 -4.17 -37.86 21.27
CA VAL A 1054 -3.46 -38.07 19.98
C VAL A 1054 -2.03 -37.55 20.07
N ILE A 1055 -1.84 -36.33 20.58
CA ILE A 1055 -0.50 -35.77 20.78
C ILE A 1055 0.26 -36.56 21.86
N ALA A 1056 -0.43 -37.06 22.88
CA ALA A 1056 0.17 -37.95 23.87
C ALA A 1056 0.72 -39.24 23.23
N ASP A 1057 0.04 -39.81 22.24
CA ASP A 1057 0.51 -40.99 21.50
C ASP A 1057 1.74 -40.70 20.63
N ASP A 1058 1.77 -39.53 19.99
CA ASP A 1058 2.95 -39.06 19.24
C ASP A 1058 4.17 -38.89 20.16
N LEU A 1059 3.96 -38.33 21.36
CA LEU A 1059 5.00 -38.23 22.39
C LEU A 1059 5.40 -39.61 22.95
N ILE A 1060 4.44 -40.54 23.09
CA ILE A 1060 4.72 -41.89 23.54
C ILE A 1060 5.65 -42.59 22.55
N ARG A 1061 5.28 -42.60 21.27
CA ARG A 1061 6.07 -43.18 20.18
C ARG A 1061 7.49 -42.62 20.14
N MET A 1062 7.62 -41.29 20.22
CA MET A 1062 8.92 -40.63 20.15
C MET A 1062 9.83 -41.01 21.34
N LEU A 1063 9.33 -40.99 22.57
CA LEU A 1063 10.13 -41.32 23.74
C LEU A 1063 10.44 -42.83 23.84
N LEU A 1064 9.60 -43.69 23.27
CA LEU A 1064 9.91 -45.11 23.11
C LEU A 1064 11.14 -45.35 22.23
N ARG A 1065 11.37 -44.50 21.22
CA ARG A 1065 12.61 -44.51 20.40
C ARG A 1065 13.84 -44.09 21.21
N ALA A 1066 13.65 -43.33 22.29
CA ALA A 1066 14.72 -42.88 23.17
C ALA A 1066 15.20 -44.02 24.10
N GLY A 1067 16.27 -44.71 23.69
CA GLY A 1067 17.05 -45.58 24.58
C GLY A 1067 16.82 -47.10 24.50
N THR A 1068 16.07 -47.61 23.52
CA THR A 1068 15.65 -49.04 23.49
C THR A 1068 15.98 -49.81 22.20
N GLY A 1069 16.57 -49.15 21.18
CA GLY A 1069 16.79 -49.77 19.87
C GLY A 1069 15.52 -49.97 19.03
N ILE A 1070 14.41 -49.33 19.42
CA ILE A 1070 13.14 -49.26 18.69
C ILE A 1070 13.26 -48.25 17.53
N LEU A 1071 12.74 -48.63 16.36
CA LEU A 1071 12.77 -47.99 15.04
C LEU A 1071 11.34 -47.67 14.55
N ASP A 1072 11.21 -46.90 13.47
CA ASP A 1072 9.94 -46.66 12.76
C ASP A 1072 9.88 -47.54 11.50
N LEU A 1073 9.45 -48.80 11.64
CA LEU A 1073 9.36 -49.77 10.54
C LEU A 1073 8.00 -49.69 9.83
N SER A 1074 6.93 -49.46 10.59
CA SER A 1074 5.55 -49.35 10.11
C SER A 1074 4.75 -48.44 11.03
N VAL A 1075 3.74 -47.76 10.48
CA VAL A 1075 2.92 -46.78 11.19
C VAL A 1075 1.44 -47.06 10.92
N ALA A 1076 0.60 -46.98 11.95
CA ALA A 1076 -0.86 -47.01 11.81
C ALA A 1076 -1.33 -45.75 11.07
N LEU A 1077 -2.18 -45.93 10.07
CA LEU A 1077 -2.57 -44.84 9.18
C LEU A 1077 -3.78 -44.09 9.76
N PRO A 1078 -3.75 -42.74 9.81
CA PRO A 1078 -4.92 -41.98 10.24
C PRO A 1078 -6.08 -42.20 9.25
N MET A 1079 -7.27 -42.47 9.78
CA MET A 1079 -8.49 -42.60 8.99
C MET A 1079 -9.31 -41.30 9.03
N PRO A 1080 -10.06 -40.95 7.97
CA PRO A 1080 -10.94 -39.79 7.96
C PRO A 1080 -11.94 -39.87 9.12
N THR A 1081 -12.02 -38.82 9.94
CA THR A 1081 -12.89 -38.77 11.11
C THR A 1081 -14.36 -38.73 10.69
N SER A 1082 -15.15 -39.73 11.12
CA SER A 1082 -16.62 -39.70 11.00
C SER A 1082 -17.24 -39.24 12.32
N ASN A 1083 -17.26 -37.94 12.63
CA ASN A 1083 -18.08 -37.32 13.70
C ASN A 1083 -18.15 -38.02 15.08
N ALA A 1084 -17.18 -38.85 15.48
CA ALA A 1084 -17.32 -39.79 16.60
C ALA A 1084 -16.57 -39.42 17.88
N GLY A 1085 -15.92 -38.24 17.94
CA GLY A 1085 -15.20 -37.79 19.15
C GLY A 1085 -14.04 -38.71 19.58
N ALA A 1086 -13.55 -39.58 18.69
CA ALA A 1086 -12.48 -40.54 18.93
C ALA A 1086 -11.55 -40.62 17.71
N GLN A 1087 -10.27 -40.92 17.94
CA GLN A 1087 -9.26 -41.12 16.91
C GLN A 1087 -9.47 -42.46 16.22
N GLN A 1088 -9.61 -42.44 14.88
CA GLN A 1088 -9.69 -43.65 14.07
C GLN A 1088 -8.34 -43.94 13.40
N LEU A 1089 -7.82 -45.14 13.60
CA LEU A 1089 -6.55 -45.60 13.04
C LEU A 1089 -6.74 -46.90 12.26
N ASP A 1090 -6.12 -46.99 11.08
CA ASP A 1090 -5.92 -48.26 10.38
C ASP A 1090 -4.64 -48.93 10.89
N VAL A 1091 -4.79 -50.02 11.63
CA VAL A 1091 -3.68 -50.79 12.19
C VAL A 1091 -3.27 -51.99 11.33
N ALA A 1092 -3.82 -52.15 10.12
CA ALA A 1092 -3.42 -53.21 9.19
C ALA A 1092 -1.89 -53.25 8.94
N PRO A 1093 -1.16 -52.12 8.80
CA PRO A 1093 0.29 -52.13 8.66
C PRO A 1093 1.01 -52.77 9.86
N LEU A 1094 0.55 -52.47 11.08
CA LEU A 1094 1.14 -53.00 12.32
C LEU A 1094 0.86 -54.49 12.49
N LEU A 1095 -0.37 -54.94 12.18
CA LEU A 1095 -0.74 -56.35 12.19
C LEU A 1095 0.00 -57.15 11.12
N ASN A 1096 0.23 -56.56 9.95
CA ASN A 1096 1.07 -57.16 8.91
C ASN A 1096 2.52 -57.26 9.36
N LEU A 1097 3.04 -56.27 10.10
CA LEU A 1097 4.40 -56.32 10.63
C LEU A 1097 4.54 -57.44 11.67
N ALA A 1098 3.62 -57.52 12.64
CA ALA A 1098 3.60 -58.56 13.67
C ALA A 1098 3.37 -59.98 13.11
N SER A 1099 2.66 -60.10 11.98
CA SER A 1099 2.44 -61.39 11.31
C SER A 1099 3.47 -61.75 10.23
N GLY A 1100 4.44 -60.87 9.95
CA GLY A 1100 5.53 -61.12 9.00
C GLY A 1100 5.15 -60.95 7.53
N HIS A 1101 4.11 -60.13 7.26
CA HIS A 1101 3.56 -59.85 5.94
C HIS A 1101 3.67 -58.35 5.55
N TYR A 1102 4.45 -57.56 6.30
CA TYR A 1102 4.72 -56.16 5.95
C TYR A 1102 5.93 -56.07 5.01
N PRO A 1103 5.82 -55.43 3.82
CA PRO A 1103 6.88 -55.40 2.83
C PRO A 1103 8.03 -54.45 3.22
N VAL A 1104 9.27 -54.82 2.85
CA VAL A 1104 10.45 -53.95 3.04
C VAL A 1104 10.52 -52.92 1.89
N ALA A 1105 10.56 -51.62 2.19
CA ALA A 1105 10.63 -50.56 1.18
C ALA A 1105 12.06 -50.35 0.65
N GLY A 1106 12.23 -50.12 -0.66
CA GLY A 1106 13.44 -49.49 -1.23
C GLY A 1106 14.41 -50.32 -2.07
N GLU A 1107 14.20 -51.62 -2.30
CA GLU A 1107 15.19 -52.47 -3.02
C GLU A 1107 14.78 -52.98 -4.41
N GLY A 1108 13.68 -52.52 -5.01
CA GLY A 1108 13.31 -52.93 -6.38
C GLY A 1108 13.01 -54.43 -6.57
N VAL A 1109 13.00 -55.23 -5.49
CA VAL A 1109 12.70 -56.66 -5.49
C VAL A 1109 11.31 -56.86 -4.88
N SER A 1110 10.35 -57.26 -5.72
CA SER A 1110 9.01 -57.70 -5.28
C SER A 1110 9.12 -59.00 -4.47
N GLY A 1111 8.71 -59.00 -3.18
CA GLY A 1111 8.44 -60.22 -2.41
C GLY A 1111 9.17 -60.42 -1.07
N ARG A 1112 9.94 -59.43 -0.58
CA ARG A 1112 10.62 -59.52 0.74
C ARG A 1112 9.78 -58.85 1.84
N PHE A 1113 9.52 -59.57 2.93
CA PHE A 1113 8.76 -59.11 4.09
C PHE A 1113 9.64 -59.03 5.34
N HIS A 1114 9.27 -58.15 6.27
CA HIS A 1114 9.90 -58.06 7.59
C HIS A 1114 9.66 -59.34 8.42
N ASP A 1115 10.64 -59.71 9.25
CA ASP A 1115 10.48 -60.84 10.19
C ASP A 1115 9.50 -60.47 11.31
N ARG A 1116 8.72 -61.44 11.80
CA ARG A 1116 7.72 -61.23 12.86
C ARG A 1116 8.32 -60.62 14.13
N THR A 1117 9.58 -60.96 14.43
CA THR A 1117 10.30 -60.45 15.61
C THR A 1117 10.64 -58.96 15.50
N GLU A 1118 10.57 -58.36 14.30
CA GLU A 1118 10.84 -56.93 14.10
C GLU A 1118 9.69 -56.03 14.57
N ALA A 1119 8.49 -56.57 14.82
CA ALA A 1119 7.40 -55.82 15.46
C ALA A 1119 7.79 -55.33 16.87
N LEU A 1120 8.65 -56.05 17.59
CA LEU A 1120 9.21 -55.61 18.88
C LEU A 1120 10.11 -54.38 18.76
N LYS A 1121 10.65 -54.14 17.56
CA LYS A 1121 11.49 -52.99 17.26
C LYS A 1121 10.69 -51.86 16.64
N ASN A 1122 9.36 -51.91 16.57
CA ASN A 1122 8.56 -50.87 15.93
C ASN A 1122 7.90 -49.91 16.94
N ALA A 1123 8.21 -48.62 16.88
CA ALA A 1123 7.75 -47.63 17.87
C ALA A 1123 6.24 -47.48 17.89
N ASP A 1124 5.62 -47.50 16.71
CA ASP A 1124 4.17 -47.31 16.57
C ASP A 1124 3.38 -48.51 17.11
N SER A 1125 3.91 -49.73 16.98
CA SER A 1125 3.34 -50.94 17.61
C SER A 1125 3.29 -50.82 19.13
N TRP A 1126 4.34 -50.28 19.74
CA TRP A 1126 4.39 -50.03 21.18
C TRP A 1126 3.46 -48.89 21.62
N ALA A 1127 3.35 -47.82 20.83
CA ALA A 1127 2.47 -46.70 21.13
C ALA A 1127 0.99 -47.13 21.10
N VAL A 1128 0.56 -47.82 20.04
CA VAL A 1128 -0.81 -48.36 19.91
C VAL A 1128 -1.11 -49.37 21.02
N LEU A 1129 -0.17 -50.28 21.33
CA LEU A 1129 -0.34 -51.22 22.45
C LEU A 1129 -0.53 -50.50 23.79
N THR A 1130 0.30 -49.48 24.06
CA THR A 1130 0.22 -48.70 25.31
C THR A 1130 -1.15 -48.02 25.44
N SER A 1131 -1.66 -47.45 24.35
CA SER A 1131 -2.98 -46.82 24.34
C SER A 1131 -4.13 -47.81 24.51
N LEU A 1132 -4.06 -48.99 23.89
CA LEU A 1132 -5.06 -50.04 24.09
C LEU A 1132 -5.05 -50.59 25.52
N LEU A 1133 -3.86 -50.79 26.11
CA LEU A 1133 -3.76 -51.22 27.51
C LEU A 1133 -4.29 -50.14 28.46
N SER A 1134 -4.03 -48.86 28.20
CA SER A 1134 -4.67 -47.77 28.94
C SER A 1134 -6.18 -47.74 28.73
N GLN A 1135 -6.67 -48.03 27.52
CA GLN A 1135 -8.09 -48.05 27.18
C GLN A 1135 -8.82 -49.18 27.90
N LEU A 1136 -8.18 -50.34 28.11
CA LEU A 1136 -8.76 -51.42 28.91
C LEU A 1136 -9.11 -50.97 30.35
N ASP A 1137 -8.39 -50.00 30.92
CA ASP A 1137 -8.72 -49.41 32.21
C ASP A 1137 -9.79 -48.30 32.09
N SER A 1138 -9.69 -47.44 31.07
CA SER A 1138 -10.55 -46.25 30.96
C SER A 1138 -11.87 -46.44 30.21
N ASP A 1139 -11.91 -47.28 29.19
CA ASP A 1139 -13.08 -47.62 28.37
C ASP A 1139 -12.98 -49.09 27.87
N PRO A 1140 -13.35 -50.07 28.72
CA PRO A 1140 -13.26 -51.49 28.37
C PRO A 1140 -14.10 -51.89 27.15
N MET A 1141 -15.20 -51.18 26.87
CA MET A 1141 -16.10 -51.53 25.77
C MET A 1141 -15.46 -51.24 24.40
N ASP A 1142 -14.86 -50.06 24.25
CA ASP A 1142 -14.13 -49.72 23.02
C ASP A 1142 -12.89 -50.61 22.85
N PHE A 1143 -12.21 -50.96 23.95
CA PHE A 1143 -11.10 -51.91 23.92
C PHE A 1143 -11.52 -53.27 23.35
N ASP A 1144 -12.61 -53.86 23.87
CA ASP A 1144 -13.12 -55.16 23.40
C ASP A 1144 -13.50 -55.10 21.91
N GLY A 1145 -14.11 -54.00 21.47
CA GLY A 1145 -14.44 -53.75 20.07
C GLY A 1145 -13.19 -53.71 19.17
N ASN A 1146 -12.15 -53.00 19.58
CA ASN A 1146 -10.89 -52.90 18.86
C ASN A 1146 -10.19 -54.27 18.75
N VAL A 1147 -10.12 -55.02 19.85
CA VAL A 1147 -9.51 -56.37 19.88
C VAL A 1147 -10.28 -57.34 18.98
N LEU A 1148 -11.62 -57.25 18.95
CA LEU A 1148 -12.46 -58.07 18.08
C LEU A 1148 -12.20 -57.77 16.60
N GLN A 1149 -12.11 -56.49 16.22
CA GLN A 1149 -11.84 -56.07 14.84
C GLN A 1149 -10.46 -56.53 14.35
N MET A 1150 -9.41 -56.36 15.16
CA MET A 1150 -8.07 -56.82 14.81
C MET A 1150 -8.00 -58.35 14.65
N ASN A 1151 -8.65 -59.10 15.54
CA ASN A 1151 -8.71 -60.57 15.44
C ASN A 1151 -9.48 -61.03 14.20
N ALA A 1152 -10.62 -60.41 13.90
CA ALA A 1152 -11.43 -60.76 12.73
C ALA A 1152 -10.66 -60.54 11.42
N ALA A 1153 -9.87 -59.47 11.33
CA ALA A 1153 -9.04 -59.17 10.16
C ALA A 1153 -7.95 -60.24 9.92
N LEU A 1154 -7.25 -60.66 10.99
CA LEU A 1154 -6.23 -61.72 10.90
C LEU A 1154 -6.82 -63.09 10.57
N GLN A 1155 -8.01 -63.41 11.11
CA GLN A 1155 -8.70 -64.65 10.75
C GLN A 1155 -9.16 -64.65 9.29
N ALA A 1156 -9.63 -63.51 8.79
CA ALA A 1156 -10.06 -63.35 7.40
C ALA A 1156 -8.92 -63.48 6.39
N SER A 1157 -7.68 -63.13 6.76
CA SER A 1157 -6.54 -63.16 5.84
C SER A 1157 -5.91 -64.55 5.64
N ARG A 1158 -6.30 -65.58 6.43
CA ARG A 1158 -5.91 -67.01 6.26
C ARG A 1158 -4.42 -67.24 5.91
N GLN A 1159 -3.51 -66.60 6.65
CA GLN A 1159 -2.04 -66.61 6.47
C GLN A 1159 -1.46 -65.76 5.32
N GLY A 1160 -2.26 -64.89 4.68
CA GLY A 1160 -1.78 -63.81 3.82
C GLY A 1160 -1.74 -62.46 4.54
N GLY A 1161 -1.13 -61.46 3.89
CA GLY A 1161 -1.17 -60.07 4.36
C GLY A 1161 -2.57 -59.47 4.31
N ILE A 1162 -2.90 -58.66 5.31
CA ILE A 1162 -4.14 -57.89 5.40
C ILE A 1162 -4.09 -56.76 4.35
N THR A 1163 -5.02 -56.77 3.40
CA THR A 1163 -5.10 -55.80 2.29
C THR A 1163 -6.20 -54.75 2.44
N ARG A 1164 -7.07 -54.91 3.45
CA ARG A 1164 -8.14 -53.96 3.79
C ARG A 1164 -7.81 -53.24 5.09
N ALA A 1165 -8.27 -52.00 5.23
CA ALA A 1165 -8.09 -51.24 6.45
C ALA A 1165 -8.74 -51.92 7.66
N VAL A 1166 -8.03 -51.94 8.79
CA VAL A 1166 -8.48 -52.44 10.09
C VAL A 1166 -8.61 -51.24 11.01
N SER A 1167 -9.79 -50.64 11.02
CA SER A 1167 -10.08 -49.47 11.86
C SER A 1167 -10.09 -49.87 13.33
N ILE A 1168 -9.48 -49.06 14.19
CA ILE A 1168 -9.65 -49.07 15.66
C ILE A 1168 -9.95 -47.66 16.17
N SER A 1169 -10.64 -47.56 17.31
CA SER A 1169 -11.03 -46.32 17.96
C SER A 1169 -10.25 -46.09 19.26
N LEU A 1170 -9.43 -45.04 19.32
CA LEU A 1170 -8.66 -44.64 20.50
C LEU A 1170 -9.01 -43.21 20.92
N ASN A 1171 -8.62 -42.83 22.14
CA ASN A 1171 -8.68 -41.44 22.61
C ASN A 1171 -10.08 -40.81 22.51
N ARG A 1172 -11.13 -41.46 23.02
CA ARG A 1172 -12.47 -40.84 23.06
C ARG A 1172 -12.48 -39.63 24.02
N ILE A 1173 -12.97 -38.48 23.55
CA ILE A 1173 -13.09 -37.20 24.30
C ILE A 1173 -14.31 -37.20 25.22
#